data_AF-C7JGD9-F1
#
_entry.id   AF-C7JGD9-F1
#
_cell.length_a   1.000
_cell.length_b   1.000
_cell.length_c   1.000
_cell.angle_alpha   90.00
_cell.angle_beta   90.00
_cell.angle_gamma   90.00
#
_symmetry.space_group_name_H-M   'P 1'
#
loop_
_entity.id
_entity.type
_entity.pdbx_description
1 polymer ?
#
loop_
_entity_poly.entity_id
_entity_poly.type
_entity_poly.pdbx_seq_one_letter_code
_entity_poly.pdbx_strand_id
1 'polypeptide(L)'
;MARRPFRSPLLRRRSTLSAATALGSMAACLLFSLPKHAHAQFRPQVMHLDTGRPTSPDEPATFQADKVDYNDVEHTVTWTGNVQVWQGDHVLRADRIVYDRDTGVMAARGNVATIQPDGSVLYTHYAELSGGMKDGIMMHVNATMQDNAKLAANGLRRTAGKINVMSRAVYTACEICEKDKTRAPFWQFRAYDATQDLEHQKIDFRDAYLDILGIPVIYLPYFSMTDPSAKRHSGFLMPGITPHDRYLGTYFTIPYYWVIDDQSDLTVQGLFSTKTGPQISAQYRNFFNFGKINIQGGLAYDTHRSNSYTNGFGDDVGRGGNHGVQGYLFARGQFSIDKHWRAGANINLATSADYMRDYRVQGYGSDTLNSNAYIEGFGTGSYSRIDGQYYQGLNKGVIHNTDLPWALPRYTYSFVGQPDALGGRTSVNTTDFYVYRENGSADQRGELQLNWDRLWRSRQGQQFLLTLRLDSMVYRARKLYQQPNYYKTARTVVSGQVLPTIALKTNWPFVRSFEHGRGTQLIEPIVQAIYAPNTGMGSNDLIPNEDSMAYEFTDSTLFSLNRYQGTDRLDGGLRGNIGVHANWTWDGHEVDLLAGESFQEHIEHDRLPYSGLDHHASDIVARARVSPNEYFDFNARMRLDPYTGKFNFGDALFSAGVPHFRIRGGYVYEPVTPYYYFATNYRSYNPNQLYTVRTNEISGGFSSDWDNWHLSGFARRSLSRREFVSLGGDIGYTNDCFGLDFMYLKQYTTIGGQQRNSTFLFTLSLKTLGSFGLK
;
A
#
# COMPACT_ATOMS: atom_id res chain seq x y z
N MET A 1 -50.12 45.93 21.11
CA MET A 1 -50.14 46.28 22.55
C MET A 1 -49.76 45.03 23.33
N ALA A 2 -48.83 44.97 24.28
CA ALA A 2 -47.84 45.92 24.80
C ALA A 2 -46.76 45.11 25.58
N ARG A 3 -45.49 45.54 25.43
CA ARG A 3 -44.34 45.62 26.38
C ARG A 3 -44.03 44.42 27.33
N ARG A 4 -42.86 43.73 27.25
CA ARG A 4 -41.45 44.06 27.68
C ARG A 4 -41.27 44.16 29.23
N PRO A 5 -40.03 44.10 29.81
CA PRO A 5 -39.09 42.98 30.03
C PRO A 5 -38.51 42.98 31.49
N PHE A 6 -37.64 42.05 31.93
CA PHE A 6 -36.67 42.28 33.06
C PHE A 6 -35.61 41.16 33.01
N ARG A 7 -34.36 41.42 32.57
CA ARG A 7 -33.15 41.86 33.31
C ARG A 7 -32.55 40.82 34.29
N SER A 8 -31.31 40.45 33.98
CA SER A 8 -30.30 39.73 34.77
C SER A 8 -29.76 40.58 35.94
N PRO A 9 -28.96 40.00 36.86
CA PRO A 9 -27.50 40.19 36.76
C PRO A 9 -26.60 39.01 37.20
N LEU A 10 -25.32 39.21 36.90
CA LEU A 10 -24.10 38.41 37.10
C LEU A 10 -23.72 38.08 38.57
N LEU A 11 -22.99 36.97 38.80
CA LEU A 11 -21.60 36.97 39.34
C LEU A 11 -20.95 35.56 39.45
N ARG A 12 -19.68 35.52 38.98
CA ARG A 12 -18.55 34.57 39.12
C ARG A 12 -18.54 33.73 40.44
N ARG A 13 -17.98 32.51 40.52
CA ARG A 13 -16.60 32.06 40.16
C ARG A 13 -16.43 30.51 40.34
N ARG A 14 -15.66 29.89 39.42
CA ARG A 14 -14.74 28.70 39.51
C ARG A 14 -15.04 27.53 40.48
N SER A 15 -15.16 26.29 39.95
CA SER A 15 -14.08 25.27 39.91
C SER A 15 -14.56 23.87 39.44
N THR A 16 -13.86 23.33 38.41
CA THR A 16 -13.37 21.95 38.23
C THR A 16 -14.30 20.70 38.21
N LEU A 17 -14.30 20.07 37.01
CA LEU A 17 -13.97 18.66 36.68
C LEU A 17 -14.92 17.48 36.99
N SER A 18 -14.97 16.62 35.95
CA SER A 18 -15.40 15.20 35.88
C SER A 18 -16.88 14.96 35.50
N ALA A 19 -17.23 14.14 34.52
CA ALA A 19 -16.47 13.40 33.51
C ALA A 19 -17.45 12.97 32.39
N ALA A 20 -16.98 13.03 31.15
CA ALA A 20 -17.61 12.42 29.99
C ALA A 20 -17.06 11.01 29.80
N THR A 21 -17.91 10.00 29.60
CA THR A 21 -17.54 8.72 28.98
C THR A 21 -18.79 7.93 28.59
N ALA A 22 -18.93 7.58 27.30
CA ALA A 22 -19.23 6.22 26.80
C ALA A 22 -19.83 6.26 25.37
N LEU A 23 -19.01 6.62 24.38
CA LEU A 23 -19.17 6.23 22.98
C LEU A 23 -17.76 6.25 22.37
N GLY A 24 -17.17 5.08 22.11
CA GLY A 24 -15.84 4.99 21.50
C GLY A 24 -15.06 3.76 21.93
N SER A 25 -15.48 2.57 21.51
CA SER A 25 -14.72 1.34 21.72
C SER A 25 -14.82 0.46 20.47
N MET A 26 -14.02 0.80 19.47
CA MET A 26 -13.50 -0.08 18.39
C MET A 26 -12.56 0.74 17.50
N ALA A 27 -11.47 1.26 18.08
CA ALA A 27 -10.33 1.84 17.35
C ALA A 27 -9.04 1.94 18.19
N ALA A 28 -8.92 1.20 19.30
CA ALA A 28 -7.75 1.26 20.19
C ALA A 28 -7.47 -0.11 20.82
N CYS A 29 -6.90 -1.04 20.05
CA CYS A 29 -6.31 -2.27 20.58
C CYS A 29 -5.17 -2.80 19.66
N LEU A 30 -4.29 -1.91 19.20
CA LEU A 30 -3.06 -2.28 18.47
C LEU A 30 -1.81 -1.54 18.98
N LEU A 31 -1.73 -1.22 20.27
CA LEU A 31 -0.53 -0.63 20.87
C LEU A 31 -0.24 -1.20 22.26
N PHE A 32 0.04 -2.50 22.40
CA PHE A 32 0.77 -3.01 23.57
C PHE A 32 1.45 -4.36 23.25
N SER A 33 2.63 -4.31 22.65
CA SER A 33 3.68 -5.32 22.81
C SER A 33 5.04 -4.68 22.47
N LEU A 34 5.62 -3.99 23.46
CA LEU A 34 7.05 -3.65 23.46
C LEU A 34 7.75 -4.63 24.42
N PRO A 35 8.82 -5.33 24.00
CA PRO A 35 9.62 -6.15 24.88
C PRO A 35 10.34 -5.26 25.91
N LYS A 36 10.24 -5.65 27.19
CA LYS A 36 10.95 -5.00 28.30
C LYS A 36 12.42 -5.43 28.31
N HIS A 37 13.28 -4.66 27.68
CA HIS A 37 14.67 -4.53 28.13
C HIS A 37 14.84 -3.15 28.78
N ALA A 38 14.93 -3.15 30.10
CA ALA A 38 15.27 -1.98 30.88
C ALA A 38 16.78 -1.71 30.77
N HIS A 39 17.19 -1.02 29.71
CA HIS A 39 18.38 -0.18 29.78
C HIS A 39 17.95 1.17 30.32
N ALA A 40 18.54 1.59 31.44
CA ALA A 40 18.40 2.95 31.94
C ALA A 40 18.96 3.92 30.89
N GLN A 41 18.10 4.40 29.99
CA GLN A 41 18.43 5.48 29.08
C GLN A 41 18.40 6.76 29.91
N PHE A 42 19.60 7.29 30.18
CA PHE A 42 19.78 8.71 30.40
C PHE A 42 19.12 9.41 29.20
N ARG A 43 17.91 9.94 29.38
CA ARG A 43 17.34 10.89 28.43
C ARG A 43 18.11 12.19 28.68
N PRO A 44 19.00 12.64 27.77
CA PRO A 44 19.39 14.03 27.83
C PRO A 44 18.08 14.82 27.71
N GLN A 45 17.77 15.63 28.72
CA GLN A 45 16.78 16.67 28.53
C GLN A 45 17.26 17.48 27.33
N VAL A 46 16.50 17.45 26.23
CA VAL A 46 16.67 18.44 25.18
C VAL A 46 16.41 19.76 25.87
N MET A 47 17.45 20.56 26.03
CA MET A 47 17.32 21.93 26.45
C MET A 47 16.51 22.60 25.32
N HIS A 48 15.21 22.75 25.53
CA HIS A 48 14.40 23.63 24.71
C HIS A 48 14.92 25.05 24.95
N LEU A 49 15.86 25.48 24.11
CA LEU A 49 16.02 26.90 23.84
C LEU A 49 14.75 27.31 23.09
N ASP A 50 13.93 28.10 23.77
CA ASP A 50 12.80 28.79 23.18
C ASP A 50 13.34 29.85 22.21
N THR A 51 13.61 29.48 20.97
CA THR A 51 13.97 30.42 19.89
C THR A 51 12.69 31.02 19.30
N GLY A 52 11.93 31.74 20.13
CA GLY A 52 10.69 32.42 19.76
C GLY A 52 10.85 33.64 18.85
N ARG A 53 12.03 33.88 18.28
CA ARG A 53 12.29 34.93 17.29
C ARG A 53 13.30 34.43 16.25
N PRO A 54 13.08 34.67 14.94
CA PRO A 54 14.17 34.59 13.97
C PRO A 54 15.22 35.64 14.37
N THR A 55 16.40 35.17 14.74
CA THR A 55 17.50 36.04 15.18
C THR A 55 18.12 36.72 13.96
N SER A 56 18.30 38.04 14.02
CA SER A 56 18.90 38.80 12.93
C SER A 56 20.43 38.68 12.96
N PRO A 57 21.13 38.58 11.81
CA PRO A 57 22.58 38.72 11.73
C PRO A 57 23.12 40.04 12.29
N ASP A 58 22.24 41.03 12.48
CA ASP A 58 22.56 42.34 13.06
C ASP A 58 22.46 42.36 14.60
N GLU A 59 22.11 41.24 15.23
CA GLU A 59 22.15 41.14 16.69
C GLU A 59 23.59 41.21 17.22
N PRO A 60 23.81 41.84 18.39
CA PRO A 60 25.13 41.96 18.97
C PRO A 60 25.70 40.58 19.30
N ALA A 61 26.92 40.32 18.82
CA ALA A 61 27.66 39.11 19.16
C ALA A 61 27.98 39.11 20.67
N THR A 62 27.55 38.06 21.36
CA THR A 62 27.89 37.82 22.76
C THR A 62 29.06 36.85 22.81
N PHE A 63 30.00 37.03 23.73
CA PHE A 63 31.13 36.11 23.88
C PHE A 63 31.41 35.75 25.34
N GLN A 64 32.02 34.59 25.53
CA GLN A 64 32.57 34.10 26.79
C GLN A 64 33.96 33.54 26.54
N ALA A 65 34.92 33.86 27.41
CA ALA A 65 36.29 33.36 27.35
C ALA A 65 36.90 33.35 28.74
N ASP A 66 37.92 32.51 28.97
CA ASP A 66 38.65 32.45 30.23
C ASP A 66 39.53 33.71 30.44
N LYS A 67 40.12 34.22 29.36
CA LYS A 67 40.93 35.44 29.35
C LYS A 67 40.63 36.30 28.14
N VAL A 68 40.52 37.61 28.35
CA VAL A 68 40.39 38.64 27.32
C VAL A 68 41.55 39.61 27.45
N ASP A 69 42.25 39.87 26.35
CA ASP A 69 43.38 40.80 26.26
C ASP A 69 43.11 41.86 25.18
N TYR A 70 43.29 43.12 25.53
CA TYR A 70 43.08 44.26 24.63
C TYR A 70 44.43 44.87 24.28
N ASN A 71 44.80 44.82 23.00
CA ASN A 71 45.98 45.51 22.51
C ASN A 71 45.53 46.75 21.72
N ASP A 72 45.61 47.91 22.36
CA ASP A 72 45.20 49.17 21.74
C ASP A 72 46.24 49.73 20.75
N VAL A 73 47.48 49.23 20.75
CA VAL A 73 48.53 49.64 19.78
C VAL A 73 48.32 48.93 18.45
N GLU A 74 48.02 47.63 18.48
CA GLU A 74 47.72 46.83 17.30
C GLU A 74 46.22 46.81 16.96
N HIS A 75 45.39 47.54 17.73
CA HIS A 75 43.93 47.57 17.58
C HIS A 75 43.25 46.18 17.60
N THR A 76 43.87 45.18 18.23
CA THR A 76 43.33 43.81 18.32
C THR A 76 42.72 43.51 19.69
N VAL A 77 41.81 42.53 19.72
CA VAL A 77 41.24 41.92 20.93
C VAL A 77 41.49 40.42 20.85
N THR A 78 42.16 39.85 21.84
CA THR A 78 42.44 38.41 21.91
C THR A 78 41.62 37.76 23.01
N TRP A 79 40.80 36.78 22.64
CA TRP A 79 40.11 35.87 23.55
C TRP A 79 40.87 34.55 23.62
N THR A 80 41.13 34.03 24.82
CA THR A 80 41.87 32.78 25.03
C THR A 80 41.21 31.92 26.11
N GLY A 81 41.14 30.62 25.86
CA GLY A 81 40.58 29.62 26.78
C GLY A 81 39.06 29.51 26.64
N ASN A 82 38.60 28.34 26.19
CA ASN A 82 37.18 27.97 26.03
C ASN A 82 36.31 29.06 25.40
N VAL A 83 36.84 29.73 24.37
CA VAL A 83 36.18 30.88 23.75
C VAL A 83 34.91 30.39 23.06
N GLN A 84 33.79 31.02 23.39
CA GLN A 84 32.49 30.81 22.78
C GLN A 84 31.92 32.16 22.36
N VAL A 85 31.48 32.26 21.11
CA VAL A 85 30.87 33.44 20.53
C VAL A 85 29.52 33.03 19.96
N TRP A 86 28.47 33.76 20.32
CA TRP A 86 27.11 33.52 19.85
C TRP A 86 26.60 34.77 19.16
N GLN A 87 26.06 34.60 17.95
CA GLN A 87 25.39 35.66 17.21
C GLN A 87 24.16 35.08 16.51
N GLY A 88 22.98 35.44 17.00
CA GLY A 88 21.74 34.77 16.64
C GLY A 88 21.82 33.25 16.87
N ASP A 89 21.46 32.47 15.85
CA ASP A 89 21.49 31.00 15.89
C ASP A 89 22.88 30.40 15.58
N HIS A 90 23.90 31.24 15.35
CA HIS A 90 25.27 30.78 15.09
C HIS A 90 26.07 30.73 16.39
N VAL A 91 26.75 29.60 16.61
CA VAL A 91 27.66 29.42 17.73
C VAL A 91 29.03 29.09 17.19
N LEU A 92 30.05 29.86 17.59
CA LEU A 92 31.46 29.61 17.29
C LEU A 92 32.20 29.29 18.60
N ARG A 93 32.97 28.21 18.61
CA ARG A 93 33.86 27.82 19.70
C ARG A 93 35.29 27.71 19.18
N ALA A 94 36.27 28.16 19.97
CA ALA A 94 37.69 27.98 19.68
C ALA A 94 38.57 28.10 20.94
N ASP A 95 39.83 27.68 20.85
CA ASP A 95 40.80 27.84 21.96
C ASP A 95 41.31 29.29 22.05
N ARG A 96 41.50 29.95 20.90
CA ARG A 96 41.92 31.34 20.81
C ARG A 96 41.25 32.03 19.63
N ILE A 97 40.73 33.23 19.85
CA ILE A 97 40.18 34.09 18.81
C ILE A 97 40.89 35.44 18.87
N VAL A 98 41.39 35.93 17.74
CA VAL A 98 41.95 37.28 17.60
C VAL A 98 41.01 38.08 16.71
N TYR A 99 40.47 39.16 17.24
CA TYR A 99 39.59 40.09 16.53
C TYR A 99 40.33 41.39 16.24
N ASP A 100 40.50 41.72 14.98
CA ASP A 100 41.07 42.98 14.50
C ASP A 100 39.94 44.02 14.39
N ARG A 101 40.04 45.11 15.16
CA ARG A 101 39.00 46.16 15.21
C ARG A 101 39.03 47.06 13.98
N ASP A 102 40.16 47.16 13.28
CA ASP A 102 40.31 48.01 12.08
C ASP A 102 39.73 47.32 10.85
N THR A 103 40.02 46.04 10.68
CA THR A 103 39.56 45.26 9.53
C THR A 103 38.25 44.51 9.75
N GLY A 104 37.84 44.33 11.03
CA GLY A 104 36.67 43.54 11.40
C GLY A 104 36.85 42.03 11.17
N VAL A 105 38.08 41.56 11.01
CA VAL A 105 38.41 40.14 10.79
C VAL A 105 38.61 39.43 12.12
N MET A 106 37.98 38.26 12.24
CA MET A 106 38.07 37.37 13.39
C MET A 106 38.84 36.10 13.00
N ALA A 107 40.04 35.92 13.54
CA ALA A 107 40.87 34.74 13.33
C ALA A 107 40.74 33.77 14.52
N ALA A 108 40.06 32.65 14.32
CA ALA A 108 39.89 31.59 15.30
C ALA A 108 40.91 30.44 15.09
N ARG A 109 41.57 30.01 16.16
CA ARG A 109 42.62 28.98 16.17
C ARG A 109 42.38 27.97 17.29
N GLY A 110 42.58 26.70 16.96
CA GLY A 110 42.53 25.58 17.91
C GLY A 110 41.08 25.14 18.20
N ASN A 111 40.80 23.85 17.96
CA ASN A 111 39.50 23.21 18.19
C ASN A 111 38.29 24.06 17.74
N VAL A 112 38.39 24.66 16.54
CA VAL A 112 37.35 25.56 16.05
C VAL A 112 36.13 24.74 15.65
N ALA A 113 34.98 25.05 16.23
CA ALA A 113 33.70 24.41 15.90
C ALA A 113 32.63 25.48 15.72
N THR A 114 31.84 25.38 14.67
CA THR A 114 30.70 26.26 14.42
C THR A 114 29.42 25.47 14.22
N ILE A 115 28.37 25.85 14.95
CA ILE A 115 27.02 25.28 14.81
C ILE A 115 26.21 26.23 13.94
N GLN A 116 25.58 25.67 12.91
CA GLN A 116 24.73 26.39 11.97
C GLN A 116 23.25 26.32 12.39
N PRO A 117 22.39 27.24 11.91
CA PRO A 117 20.97 27.26 12.25
C PRO A 117 20.20 25.99 11.85
N ASP A 118 20.68 25.25 10.84
CA ASP A 118 20.10 23.98 10.39
C ASP A 118 20.48 22.78 11.29
N GLY A 119 21.28 23.00 12.33
CA GLY A 119 21.80 21.99 13.25
C GLY A 119 23.05 21.28 12.76
N SER A 120 23.59 21.64 11.59
CA SER A 120 24.88 21.11 11.13
C SER A 120 26.04 21.70 11.93
N VAL A 121 27.08 20.91 12.14
CA VAL A 121 28.27 21.30 12.91
C VAL A 121 29.50 21.20 12.02
N LEU A 122 30.26 22.28 11.95
CA LEU A 122 31.48 22.38 11.16
C LEU A 122 32.69 22.58 12.06
N TYR A 123 33.69 21.73 11.89
CA TYR A 123 34.95 21.71 12.62
C TYR A 123 36.09 22.15 11.70
N THR A 124 37.03 22.93 12.22
CA THR A 124 38.20 23.40 11.47
C THR A 124 39.39 23.65 12.40
N HIS A 125 40.60 23.62 11.86
CA HIS A 125 41.80 23.98 12.62
C HIS A 125 42.02 25.49 12.69
N TYR A 126 41.62 26.19 11.63
CA TYR A 126 41.77 27.62 11.48
C TYR A 126 40.57 28.19 10.72
N ALA A 127 40.05 29.32 11.18
CA ALA A 127 39.02 30.07 10.49
C ALA A 127 39.35 31.57 10.55
N GLU A 128 39.29 32.24 9.41
CA GLU A 128 39.19 33.70 9.31
C GLU A 128 37.77 34.03 8.92
N LEU A 129 37.09 34.85 9.73
CA LEU A 129 35.70 35.24 9.53
C LEU A 129 35.63 36.76 9.44
N SER A 130 34.84 37.29 8.52
CA SER A 130 34.60 38.73 8.35
C SER A 130 33.14 39.01 8.02
N GLY A 131 32.76 40.29 8.00
CA GLY A 131 31.39 40.71 7.64
C GLY A 131 30.31 40.15 8.56
N GLY A 132 30.60 40.00 9.86
CA GLY A 132 29.69 39.36 10.83
C GLY A 132 29.56 37.85 10.62
N MET A 133 30.68 37.16 10.40
CA MET A 133 30.77 35.71 10.14
C MET A 133 30.11 35.23 8.83
N LYS A 134 29.66 36.15 7.97
CA LYS A 134 29.09 35.84 6.65
C LYS A 134 30.14 35.40 5.66
N ASP A 135 31.32 36.01 5.70
CA ASP A 135 32.44 35.65 4.84
C ASP A 135 33.49 34.92 5.67
N GLY A 136 34.12 33.91 5.08
CA GLY A 136 35.18 33.23 5.80
C GLY A 136 36.03 32.27 4.99
N ILE A 137 37.25 32.06 5.47
CA ILE A 137 38.19 31.08 4.95
C ILE A 137 38.52 30.13 6.08
N MET A 138 38.33 28.83 5.84
CA MET A 138 38.56 27.79 6.82
C MET A 138 39.49 26.73 6.24
N MET A 139 40.39 26.20 7.06
CA MET A 139 41.41 25.22 6.64
C MET A 139 41.22 23.89 7.37
N HIS A 140 41.23 22.78 6.63
CA HIS A 140 40.97 21.42 7.12
C HIS A 140 39.59 21.32 7.77
N VAL A 141 38.56 21.46 6.93
CA VAL A 141 37.16 21.49 7.34
C VAL A 141 36.60 20.09 7.41
N ASN A 142 35.87 19.79 8.49
CA ASN A 142 35.03 18.61 8.64
C ASN A 142 33.64 19.05 9.10
N ALA A 143 32.59 18.70 8.38
CA ALA A 143 31.21 19.03 8.68
C ALA A 143 30.39 17.75 8.93
N THR A 144 29.50 17.82 9.91
CA THR A 144 28.45 16.83 10.17
C THR A 144 27.11 17.49 9.91
N MET A 145 26.37 16.96 8.95
CA MET A 145 25.11 17.48 8.46
C MET A 145 23.93 16.61 8.97
N GLN A 146 22.70 16.97 8.58
CA GLN A 146 21.52 16.14 8.84
C GLN A 146 21.67 14.74 8.19
N ASP A 147 20.87 13.78 8.65
CA ASP A 147 20.92 12.36 8.25
C ASP A 147 22.26 11.65 8.45
N ASN A 148 23.12 12.21 9.32
CA ASN A 148 24.48 11.74 9.60
C ASN A 148 25.42 11.78 8.38
N ALA A 149 25.14 12.69 7.44
CA ALA A 149 26.05 12.99 6.35
C ALA A 149 27.29 13.72 6.85
N LYS A 150 28.45 13.31 6.35
CA LYS A 150 29.77 13.86 6.71
C LYS A 150 30.41 14.42 5.46
N LEU A 151 30.96 15.62 5.59
CA LEU A 151 31.65 16.31 4.51
C LEU A 151 33.01 16.82 5.01
N ALA A 152 34.07 16.63 4.23
CA ALA A 152 35.41 17.09 4.59
C ALA A 152 36.07 17.81 3.41
N ALA A 153 36.93 18.80 3.67
CA ALA A 153 37.63 19.55 2.62
C ALA A 153 38.96 20.13 3.13
N ASN A 154 39.94 20.30 2.23
CA ASN A 154 41.23 20.91 2.59
C ASN A 154 41.10 22.41 2.91
N GLY A 155 40.19 23.09 2.22
CA GLY A 155 39.86 24.48 2.48
C GLY A 155 38.44 24.79 2.03
N LEU A 156 37.76 25.64 2.80
CA LEU A 156 36.42 26.13 2.52
C LEU A 156 36.46 27.65 2.48
N ARG A 157 35.89 28.22 1.42
CA ARG A 157 35.62 29.66 1.30
C ARG A 157 34.11 29.86 1.35
N ARG A 158 33.65 30.53 2.41
CA ARG A 158 32.28 30.98 2.57
C ARG A 158 32.15 32.40 2.04
N THR A 159 31.13 32.64 1.22
CA THR A 159 30.84 33.95 0.63
C THR A 159 29.40 34.36 0.95
N ALA A 160 29.24 35.55 1.54
CA ALA A 160 27.97 36.17 1.93
C ALA A 160 27.02 35.29 2.76
N GLY A 161 27.55 34.27 3.46
CA GLY A 161 26.77 33.29 4.22
C GLY A 161 25.92 32.35 3.37
N LYS A 162 26.06 32.40 2.04
CA LYS A 162 25.17 31.71 1.09
C LYS A 162 25.86 30.57 0.33
N ILE A 163 27.12 30.77 -0.02
CA ILE A 163 27.87 29.83 -0.86
C ILE A 163 29.10 29.37 -0.10
N ASN A 164 29.27 28.05 0.00
CA ASN A 164 30.48 27.42 0.51
C ASN A 164 31.20 26.75 -0.67
N VAL A 165 32.38 27.26 -1.03
CA VAL A 165 33.26 26.65 -2.04
C VAL A 165 34.33 25.85 -1.32
N MET A 166 34.45 24.57 -1.65
CA MET A 166 35.29 23.61 -0.96
C MET A 166 36.28 23.00 -1.94
N SER A 167 37.56 23.02 -1.57
CA SER A 167 38.64 22.42 -2.33
C SER A 167 38.94 21.01 -1.83
N ARG A 168 39.09 20.07 -2.77
CA ARG A 168 39.33 18.63 -2.51
C ARG A 168 38.32 18.07 -1.51
N ALA A 169 37.05 18.19 -1.85
CA ALA A 169 35.96 17.81 -0.98
C ALA A 169 35.72 16.29 -0.99
N VAL A 170 35.33 15.75 0.16
CA VAL A 170 34.92 14.36 0.37
C VAL A 170 33.55 14.35 1.05
N TYR A 171 32.62 13.53 0.55
CA TYR A 171 31.26 13.40 1.09
C TYR A 171 30.88 11.92 1.31
N THR A 172 30.31 11.58 2.46
CA THR A 172 29.81 10.23 2.77
C THR A 172 28.72 10.27 3.85
N ALA A 173 27.76 9.34 3.80
CA ALA A 173 26.83 9.12 4.92
C ALA A 173 27.26 7.96 5.84
N CYS A 174 28.44 7.36 5.59
CA CYS A 174 28.97 6.28 6.41
C CYS A 174 29.64 6.78 7.69
N GLU A 175 29.61 5.96 8.73
CA GLU A 175 30.50 6.15 9.85
C GLU A 175 31.97 5.97 9.48
N ILE A 176 32.83 6.82 10.06
CA ILE A 176 34.27 6.73 9.90
C ILE A 176 34.78 5.71 10.92
N CYS A 177 35.62 4.77 10.48
CA CYS A 177 36.15 3.72 11.34
C CYS A 177 36.98 4.31 12.50
N GLU A 178 36.53 4.13 13.75
CA GLU A 178 37.23 4.67 14.93
C GLU A 178 38.62 4.04 15.13
N LYS A 179 38.75 2.74 14.84
CA LYS A 179 40.00 1.97 15.01
C LYS A 179 41.08 2.35 14.00
N ASP A 180 40.67 2.71 12.79
CA ASP A 180 41.57 3.10 11.71
C ASP A 180 40.93 4.20 10.87
N LYS A 181 41.27 5.45 11.22
CA LYS A 181 40.79 6.64 10.53
C LYS A 181 41.32 6.80 9.10
N THR A 182 42.28 5.97 8.68
CA THR A 182 42.83 6.00 7.31
C THR A 182 42.06 5.09 6.35
N ARG A 183 41.24 4.17 6.89
CA ARG A 183 40.41 3.28 6.08
C ARG A 183 39.25 4.06 5.47
N ALA A 184 39.14 3.98 4.14
CA ALA A 184 38.03 4.59 3.42
C ALA A 184 36.67 3.98 3.86
N PRO A 185 35.60 4.81 3.96
CA PRO A 185 34.24 4.33 4.19
C PRO A 185 33.78 3.40 3.05
N PHE A 186 32.68 2.67 3.26
CA PHE A 186 32.14 1.78 2.22
C PHE A 186 31.90 2.51 0.91
N TRP A 187 31.36 3.73 0.97
CA TRP A 187 31.23 4.62 -0.17
C TRP A 187 31.57 6.06 0.21
N GLN A 188 32.13 6.81 -0.73
CA GLN A 188 32.34 8.25 -0.62
C GLN A 188 32.40 8.89 -2.00
N PHE A 189 32.03 10.17 -2.09
CA PHE A 189 32.40 11.02 -3.21
C PHE A 189 33.67 11.77 -2.88
N ARG A 190 34.68 11.72 -3.77
CA ARG A 190 35.82 12.63 -3.76
C ARG A 190 35.73 13.55 -4.97
N ALA A 191 35.78 14.85 -4.78
CA ALA A 191 35.74 15.83 -5.87
C ALA A 191 36.92 16.79 -5.77
N TYR A 192 37.34 17.31 -6.92
CA TYR A 192 38.38 18.34 -6.95
C TYR A 192 37.86 19.65 -6.35
N ASP A 193 36.64 20.04 -6.74
CA ASP A 193 35.90 21.16 -6.17
C ASP A 193 34.47 20.74 -5.83
N ALA A 194 33.96 21.24 -4.71
CA ALA A 194 32.54 21.15 -4.37
C ALA A 194 31.99 22.53 -4.00
N THR A 195 30.83 22.89 -4.52
CA THR A 195 30.12 24.13 -4.19
C THR A 195 28.79 23.78 -3.56
N GLN A 196 28.63 24.12 -2.29
CA GLN A 196 27.35 24.01 -1.59
C GLN A 196 26.67 25.37 -1.63
N ASP A 197 25.48 25.38 -2.24
CA ASP A 197 24.59 26.54 -2.34
C ASP A 197 23.47 26.36 -1.30
N LEU A 198 23.54 27.15 -0.24
CA LEU A 198 22.60 27.06 0.90
C LEU A 198 21.23 27.66 0.56
N GLU A 199 21.17 28.57 -0.42
CA GLU A 199 19.92 29.21 -0.86
C GLU A 199 19.12 28.26 -1.78
N HIS A 200 19.80 27.56 -2.68
CA HIS A 200 19.21 26.55 -3.56
C HIS A 200 19.31 25.12 -2.99
N GLN A 201 19.75 24.94 -1.75
CA GLN A 201 19.85 23.63 -1.06
C GLN A 201 20.45 22.50 -1.93
N LYS A 202 21.57 22.78 -2.60
CA LYS A 202 22.25 21.83 -3.51
C LYS A 202 23.75 21.82 -3.29
N ILE A 203 24.38 20.70 -3.64
CA ILE A 203 25.83 20.52 -3.62
C ILE A 203 26.29 20.06 -5.01
N ASP A 204 27.08 20.91 -5.64
CA ASP A 204 27.65 20.72 -6.97
C ASP A 204 29.10 20.25 -6.86
N PHE A 205 29.41 19.08 -7.38
CA PHE A 205 30.74 18.47 -7.41
C PHE A 205 31.32 18.54 -8.82
N ARG A 206 32.59 18.94 -8.94
CA ARG A 206 33.37 18.92 -10.20
C ARG A 206 34.49 17.89 -10.11
N ASP A 207 34.68 17.17 -11.21
CA ASP A 207 35.67 16.09 -11.32
C ASP A 207 35.54 15.09 -10.16
N ALA A 208 34.30 14.60 -9.96
CA ALA A 208 33.93 13.76 -8.85
C ALA A 208 34.15 12.28 -9.17
N TYR A 209 34.62 11.55 -8.17
CA TYR A 209 34.75 10.09 -8.19
C TYR A 209 33.86 9.52 -7.09
N LEU A 210 32.97 8.60 -7.45
CA LEU A 210 32.35 7.71 -6.47
C LEU A 210 33.36 6.59 -6.19
N ASP A 211 33.86 6.55 -4.97
CA ASP A 211 34.65 5.43 -4.49
C ASP A 211 33.75 4.43 -3.78
N ILE A 212 33.98 3.14 -4.02
CA ILE A 212 33.45 2.05 -3.22
C ILE A 212 34.63 1.27 -2.65
N LEU A 213 34.67 1.10 -1.32
CA LEU A 213 35.80 0.49 -0.61
C LEU A 213 37.16 1.14 -0.95
N GLY A 214 37.16 2.45 -1.19
CA GLY A 214 38.34 3.22 -1.60
C GLY A 214 38.76 3.07 -3.08
N ILE A 215 38.02 2.28 -3.87
CA ILE A 215 38.27 2.10 -5.31
C ILE A 215 37.36 3.04 -6.10
N PRO A 216 37.89 3.93 -6.96
CA PRO A 216 37.06 4.80 -7.80
C PRO A 216 36.32 3.97 -8.84
N VAL A 217 34.99 3.88 -8.72
CA VAL A 217 34.13 3.08 -9.61
C VAL A 217 33.45 3.90 -10.70
N ILE A 218 33.10 5.16 -10.42
CA ILE A 218 32.41 6.04 -11.36
C ILE A 218 33.09 7.40 -11.34
N TYR A 219 33.43 7.91 -12.53
CA TYR A 219 33.87 9.28 -12.74
C TYR A 219 32.70 10.12 -13.26
N LEU A 220 32.46 11.27 -12.63
CA LEU A 220 31.44 12.24 -12.99
C LEU A 220 32.12 13.61 -13.18
N PRO A 221 32.25 14.13 -14.41
CA PRO A 221 32.87 15.43 -14.64
C PRO A 221 32.10 16.56 -13.96
N TYR A 222 30.78 16.41 -13.83
CA TYR A 222 29.92 17.27 -13.02
C TYR A 222 28.79 16.44 -12.42
N PHE A 223 28.56 16.56 -11.12
CA PHE A 223 27.48 15.90 -10.41
C PHE A 223 26.84 16.87 -9.42
N SER A 224 25.51 16.96 -9.42
CA SER A 224 24.77 17.80 -8.49
C SER A 224 23.85 16.91 -7.67
N MET A 225 23.88 17.06 -6.35
CA MET A 225 22.95 16.39 -5.45
C MET A 225 22.19 17.40 -4.59
N THR A 226 21.05 16.98 -4.07
CA THR A 226 20.30 17.75 -3.08
C THR A 226 21.06 17.76 -1.76
N ASP A 227 21.13 18.92 -1.11
CA ASP A 227 21.71 19.04 0.22
C ASP A 227 20.89 18.22 1.23
N PRO A 228 21.50 17.42 2.12
CA PRO A 228 20.78 16.67 3.15
C PRO A 228 19.87 17.50 4.07
N SER A 229 20.10 18.82 4.19
CA SER A 229 19.21 19.74 4.89
C SER A 229 17.89 20.01 4.17
N ALA A 230 17.83 19.75 2.86
CA ALA A 230 16.64 19.95 2.05
C ALA A 230 15.68 18.76 2.23
N LYS A 231 14.48 19.05 2.72
CA LYS A 231 13.40 18.05 2.72
C LYS A 231 12.94 17.70 1.30
N ARG A 232 13.05 18.65 0.37
CA ARG A 232 12.53 18.55 -0.99
C ARG A 232 13.22 19.53 -1.94
N HIS A 233 13.84 19.05 -3.01
CA HIS A 233 14.52 19.90 -3.99
C HIS A 233 14.54 19.27 -5.39
N SER A 234 14.71 20.07 -6.44
CA SER A 234 14.78 19.59 -7.83
C SER A 234 16.18 19.08 -8.19
N GLY A 235 16.28 17.96 -8.90
CA GLY A 235 17.58 17.44 -9.32
C GLY A 235 17.52 16.07 -9.98
N PHE A 236 18.67 15.63 -10.49
CA PHE A 236 18.83 14.25 -10.93
C PHE A 236 18.78 13.31 -9.73
N LEU A 237 17.95 12.29 -9.83
CA LEU A 237 18.02 11.14 -8.95
C LEU A 237 19.10 10.19 -9.45
N MET A 238 19.58 9.31 -8.57
CA MET A 238 20.61 8.35 -8.95
C MET A 238 20.15 7.48 -10.14
N PRO A 239 20.93 7.38 -11.24
CA PRO A 239 20.58 6.52 -12.36
C PRO A 239 20.62 5.04 -11.99
N GLY A 240 19.71 4.25 -12.56
CA GLY A 240 19.65 2.80 -12.35
C GLY A 240 20.19 2.04 -13.55
N ILE A 241 21.00 0.99 -13.32
CA ILE A 241 21.49 0.08 -14.37
C ILE A 241 20.99 -1.33 -14.06
N THR A 242 20.43 -1.98 -15.07
CA THR A 242 20.00 -3.37 -15.01
C THR A 242 20.76 -4.18 -16.06
N PRO A 243 21.61 -5.14 -15.67
CA PRO A 243 22.43 -5.90 -16.62
C PRO A 243 21.63 -6.93 -17.42
N HIS A 244 20.57 -7.52 -16.84
CA HIS A 244 19.86 -8.63 -17.44
C HIS A 244 18.34 -8.52 -17.29
N ASP A 245 17.65 -8.30 -18.42
CA ASP A 245 16.20 -8.47 -18.57
C ASP A 245 15.88 -9.24 -19.86
N ARG A 246 14.76 -9.98 -19.85
CA ARG A 246 14.32 -10.77 -21.00
C ARG A 246 13.99 -9.88 -22.20
N TYR A 247 13.22 -8.82 -21.98
CA TYR A 247 12.68 -7.92 -23.00
C TYR A 247 13.55 -6.66 -23.15
N LEU A 248 14.03 -6.09 -22.05
CA LEU A 248 14.88 -4.88 -22.09
C LEU A 248 16.38 -5.19 -22.24
N GLY A 249 16.82 -6.44 -22.05
CA GLY A 249 18.25 -6.76 -22.10
C GLY A 249 19.02 -6.03 -20.99
N THR A 250 20.11 -5.39 -21.35
CA THR A 250 20.80 -4.46 -20.45
C THR A 250 20.15 -3.09 -20.65
N TYR A 251 19.68 -2.45 -19.58
CA TYR A 251 19.06 -1.14 -19.70
C TYR A 251 19.47 -0.18 -18.59
N PHE A 252 19.45 1.10 -18.89
CA PHE A 252 19.77 2.19 -17.97
C PHE A 252 18.62 3.17 -17.84
N THR A 253 18.47 3.77 -16.66
CA THR A 253 17.40 4.71 -16.33
C THR A 253 17.98 5.99 -15.74
N ILE A 254 17.45 7.14 -16.14
CA ILE A 254 17.90 8.47 -15.69
C ILE A 254 16.66 9.23 -15.23
N PRO A 255 16.39 9.28 -13.91
CA PRO A 255 15.28 10.04 -13.35
C PRO A 255 15.70 11.47 -12.99
N TYR A 256 14.83 12.43 -13.30
CA TYR A 256 14.93 13.82 -12.89
C TYR A 256 13.69 14.21 -12.10
N TYR A 257 13.88 14.59 -10.85
CA TYR A 257 12.82 15.06 -9.95
C TYR A 257 12.74 16.58 -10.03
N TRP A 258 11.55 17.09 -10.36
CA TRP A 258 11.28 18.51 -10.47
C TRP A 258 10.20 18.91 -9.46
N VAL A 259 10.61 19.73 -8.49
CA VAL A 259 9.72 20.41 -7.55
C VAL A 259 9.17 21.64 -8.25
N ILE A 260 7.87 21.62 -8.55
CA ILE A 260 7.19 22.71 -9.27
C ILE A 260 6.79 23.82 -8.28
N ASP A 261 6.13 23.42 -7.19
CA ASP A 261 5.75 24.26 -6.05
C ASP A 261 5.65 23.40 -4.78
N ASP A 262 5.25 23.99 -3.64
CA ASP A 262 5.18 23.29 -2.34
C ASP A 262 4.21 22.10 -2.30
N GLN A 263 3.27 22.03 -3.24
CA GLN A 263 2.20 21.02 -3.27
C GLN A 263 2.30 20.04 -4.46
N SER A 264 3.16 20.31 -5.44
CA SER A 264 3.24 19.54 -6.68
C SER A 264 4.66 19.26 -7.17
N ASP A 265 4.85 18.06 -7.73
CA ASP A 265 6.10 17.64 -8.38
C ASP A 265 5.87 16.84 -9.65
N LEU A 266 6.93 16.79 -10.46
CA LEU A 266 7.04 15.96 -11.65
C LEU A 266 8.35 15.16 -11.57
N THR A 267 8.28 13.84 -11.73
CA THR A 267 9.47 13.00 -11.95
C THR A 267 9.47 12.54 -13.39
N VAL A 268 10.48 12.91 -14.18
CA VAL A 268 10.66 12.45 -15.56
C VAL A 268 11.79 11.42 -15.60
N GLN A 269 11.56 10.27 -16.20
CA GLN A 269 12.53 9.19 -16.27
C GLN A 269 12.71 8.74 -17.72
N GLY A 270 13.95 8.85 -18.21
CA GLY A 270 14.38 8.22 -19.45
C GLY A 270 14.88 6.80 -19.20
N LEU A 271 14.47 5.84 -20.02
CA LEU A 271 14.92 4.46 -20.03
C LEU A 271 15.49 4.12 -21.41
N PHE A 272 16.65 3.49 -21.42
CA PHE A 272 17.37 3.12 -22.64
C PHE A 272 17.81 1.68 -22.54
N SER A 273 17.46 0.88 -23.56
CA SER A 273 17.52 -0.58 -23.55
C SER A 273 18.38 -1.10 -24.70
N THR A 274 19.04 -2.26 -24.54
CA THR A 274 19.81 -2.89 -25.63
C THR A 274 18.97 -3.77 -26.54
N LYS A 275 17.76 -4.17 -26.11
CA LYS A 275 16.88 -5.06 -26.88
C LYS A 275 15.65 -4.35 -27.47
N THR A 276 15.31 -3.16 -26.98
CA THR A 276 14.21 -2.37 -27.51
C THR A 276 14.46 -0.87 -27.46
N GLY A 277 13.55 -0.09 -28.02
CA GLY A 277 13.70 1.36 -28.12
C GLY A 277 13.67 2.07 -26.76
N PRO A 278 14.04 3.37 -26.75
CA PRO A 278 13.99 4.17 -25.54
C PRO A 278 12.54 4.42 -25.10
N GLN A 279 12.35 4.56 -23.79
CA GLN A 279 11.11 4.98 -23.17
C GLN A 279 11.33 6.29 -22.40
N ILE A 280 10.35 7.18 -22.47
CA ILE A 280 10.22 8.30 -21.55
C ILE A 280 8.97 8.08 -20.70
N SER A 281 9.10 8.22 -19.39
CA SER A 281 7.98 8.16 -18.46
C SER A 281 7.99 9.38 -17.55
N ALA A 282 6.80 9.75 -17.06
CA ALA A 282 6.62 10.89 -16.18
C ALA A 282 5.60 10.55 -15.09
N GLN A 283 5.87 11.00 -13.87
CA GLN A 283 4.94 10.95 -12.75
C GLN A 283 4.72 12.36 -12.19
N TYR A 284 3.50 12.86 -12.30
CA TYR A 284 3.04 14.13 -11.73
C TYR A 284 2.19 13.87 -10.49
N ARG A 285 2.50 14.55 -9.38
CA ARG A 285 1.72 14.48 -8.14
C ARG A 285 1.36 15.89 -7.68
N ASN A 286 0.14 16.08 -7.21
CA ASN A 286 -0.29 17.35 -6.61
C ASN A 286 -1.28 17.11 -5.46
N PHE A 287 -1.07 17.80 -4.34
CA PHE A 287 -1.93 17.82 -3.14
C PHE A 287 -2.60 19.18 -2.97
N PHE A 288 -3.86 19.30 -3.40
CA PHE A 288 -4.69 20.48 -3.18
C PHE A 288 -5.32 20.47 -1.78
N ASN A 289 -5.76 21.63 -1.29
CA ASN A 289 -6.52 21.74 -0.03
C ASN A 289 -7.79 20.88 0.00
N PHE A 290 -8.37 20.58 -1.17
CA PHE A 290 -9.60 19.83 -1.32
C PHE A 290 -9.40 18.49 -2.02
N GLY A 291 -8.17 18.04 -2.29
CA GLY A 291 -7.98 16.79 -3.02
C GLY A 291 -6.55 16.47 -3.39
N LYS A 292 -6.36 15.36 -4.08
CA LYS A 292 -5.05 14.95 -4.58
C LYS A 292 -5.16 14.30 -5.94
N ILE A 293 -4.10 14.45 -6.73
CA ILE A 293 -3.96 13.80 -8.03
C ILE A 293 -2.56 13.18 -8.16
N ASN A 294 -2.51 12.02 -8.80
CA ASN A 294 -1.28 11.32 -9.18
C ASN A 294 -1.48 10.81 -10.62
N ILE A 295 -0.69 11.31 -11.55
CA ILE A 295 -0.72 10.93 -12.96
C ILE A 295 0.64 10.34 -13.29
N GLN A 296 0.66 9.12 -13.80
CA GLN A 296 1.84 8.44 -14.29
C GLN A 296 1.59 8.02 -15.74
N GLY A 297 2.54 8.29 -16.62
CA GLY A 297 2.43 7.86 -18.01
C GLY A 297 3.79 7.58 -18.61
N GLY A 298 3.81 6.81 -19.68
CA GLY A 298 5.03 6.54 -20.41
C GLY A 298 4.77 6.26 -21.88
N LEU A 299 5.76 6.59 -22.70
CA LEU A 299 5.77 6.39 -24.13
C LEU A 299 7.10 5.76 -24.53
N ALA A 300 7.07 4.76 -25.40
CA ALA A 300 8.27 4.16 -25.96
C ALA A 300 8.06 3.73 -27.40
N TYR A 301 9.17 3.50 -28.12
CA TYR A 301 9.15 2.83 -29.41
C TYR A 301 9.46 1.34 -29.21
N ASP A 302 8.42 0.52 -29.11
CA ASP A 302 8.56 -0.92 -28.93
C ASP A 302 8.92 -1.64 -30.23
N THR A 303 10.09 -2.27 -30.24
CA THR A 303 10.61 -3.03 -31.38
C THR A 303 10.24 -4.51 -31.35
N HIS A 304 9.70 -5.01 -30.23
CA HIS A 304 9.35 -6.41 -30.11
C HIS A 304 8.16 -6.78 -31.01
N ARG A 305 8.17 -8.03 -31.46
CA ARG A 305 7.05 -8.63 -32.18
C ARG A 305 6.59 -9.84 -31.41
N SER A 306 5.31 -9.91 -31.08
CA SER A 306 4.78 -11.05 -30.35
C SER A 306 4.75 -12.29 -31.25
N ASN A 307 5.32 -13.39 -30.74
CA ASN A 307 5.22 -14.69 -31.39
C ASN A 307 3.81 -15.26 -31.22
N SER A 308 3.41 -16.10 -32.17
CA SER A 308 2.19 -16.88 -32.01
C SER A 308 2.38 -17.93 -30.91
N TYR A 309 1.34 -18.19 -30.14
CA TYR A 309 1.31 -19.23 -29.11
C TYR A 309 -0.10 -19.79 -28.99
N THR A 310 -0.21 -21.00 -28.47
CA THR A 310 -1.51 -21.61 -28.16
C THR A 310 -1.90 -21.26 -26.73
N ASN A 311 -3.11 -20.73 -26.53
CA ASN A 311 -3.63 -20.35 -25.21
C ASN A 311 -4.00 -21.60 -24.38
N GLY A 312 -4.45 -21.40 -23.13
CA GLY A 312 -4.88 -22.50 -22.27
C GLY A 312 -6.11 -23.27 -22.78
N PHE A 313 -6.88 -22.70 -23.71
CA PHE A 313 -8.05 -23.33 -24.33
C PHE A 313 -7.71 -24.14 -25.59
N GLY A 314 -6.45 -24.10 -26.06
CA GLY A 314 -6.04 -24.77 -27.29
C GLY A 314 -6.17 -23.90 -28.55
N ASP A 315 -6.54 -22.61 -28.42
CA ASP A 315 -6.66 -21.69 -29.56
C ASP A 315 -5.32 -21.04 -29.89
N ASP A 316 -5.03 -20.91 -31.19
CA ASP A 316 -3.85 -20.21 -31.67
C ASP A 316 -4.02 -18.69 -31.60
N VAL A 317 -3.23 -18.05 -30.74
CA VAL A 317 -3.13 -16.60 -30.63
C VAL A 317 -2.09 -16.12 -31.64
N GLY A 318 -2.55 -15.47 -32.70
CA GLY A 318 -1.71 -14.96 -33.78
C GLY A 318 -0.67 -13.91 -33.33
N ARG A 319 0.36 -13.73 -34.17
CA ARG A 319 1.36 -12.66 -34.00
C ARG A 319 0.66 -11.31 -33.88
N GLY A 320 0.92 -10.57 -32.81
CA GLY A 320 0.37 -9.22 -32.67
C GLY A 320 1.11 -8.21 -33.54
N GLY A 321 0.35 -7.31 -34.17
CA GLY A 321 0.88 -6.11 -34.82
C GLY A 321 1.21 -4.97 -33.86
N ASN A 322 1.28 -5.24 -32.55
CA ASN A 322 1.54 -4.23 -31.53
C ASN A 322 3.05 -3.96 -31.46
N HIS A 323 3.54 -3.08 -32.33
CA HIS A 323 4.91 -2.58 -32.33
C HIS A 323 4.93 -1.10 -32.74
N GLY A 324 6.04 -0.40 -32.51
CA GLY A 324 6.17 1.03 -32.76
C GLY A 324 5.82 1.86 -31.52
N VAL A 325 5.22 3.03 -31.71
CA VAL A 325 4.92 3.95 -30.61
C VAL A 325 3.81 3.39 -29.73
N GLN A 326 4.16 3.07 -28.49
CA GLN A 326 3.29 2.46 -27.49
C GLN A 326 3.42 3.17 -26.15
N GLY A 327 2.44 3.01 -25.27
CA GLY A 327 2.38 3.78 -24.04
C GLY A 327 1.35 3.32 -23.03
N TYR A 328 1.38 3.97 -21.87
CA TYR A 328 0.41 3.80 -20.79
C TYR A 328 0.08 5.12 -20.11
N LEU A 329 -1.09 5.18 -19.47
CA LEU A 329 -1.55 6.28 -18.65
C LEU A 329 -2.30 5.72 -17.43
N PHE A 330 -1.77 5.99 -16.24
CA PHE A 330 -2.38 5.74 -14.95
C PHE A 330 -2.64 7.08 -14.26
N ALA A 331 -3.90 7.45 -14.08
CA ALA A 331 -4.27 8.70 -13.41
C ALA A 331 -5.24 8.41 -12.27
N ARG A 332 -4.92 8.86 -11.06
CA ARG A 332 -5.78 8.77 -9.89
C ARG A 332 -6.00 10.16 -9.31
N GLY A 333 -7.26 10.58 -9.24
CA GLY A 333 -7.67 11.84 -8.62
C GLY A 333 -8.80 11.61 -7.63
N GLN A 334 -8.77 12.32 -6.50
CA GLN A 334 -9.88 12.36 -5.54
C GLN A 334 -10.00 13.77 -4.99
N PHE A 335 -11.19 14.34 -5.07
CA PHE A 335 -11.50 15.72 -4.70
C PHE A 335 -12.76 15.76 -3.85
N SER A 336 -12.67 16.40 -2.69
CA SER A 336 -13.80 16.73 -1.82
C SER A 336 -14.46 17.99 -2.38
N ILE A 337 -15.72 17.88 -2.80
CA ILE A 337 -16.52 19.00 -3.29
C ILE A 337 -16.98 19.83 -2.09
N ASP A 338 -17.47 19.15 -1.06
CA ASP A 338 -17.81 19.72 0.25
C ASP A 338 -17.62 18.66 1.37
N LYS A 339 -18.16 18.92 2.57
CA LYS A 339 -18.08 18.00 3.71
C LYS A 339 -18.86 16.68 3.55
N HIS A 340 -19.74 16.59 2.56
CA HIS A 340 -20.61 15.45 2.29
C HIS A 340 -20.32 14.80 0.94
N TRP A 341 -19.79 15.51 -0.04
CA TRP A 341 -19.62 15.03 -1.41
C TRP A 341 -18.14 14.95 -1.81
N ARG A 342 -17.76 13.86 -2.46
CA ARG A 342 -16.47 13.69 -3.10
C ARG A 342 -16.65 13.18 -4.53
N ALA A 343 -15.77 13.61 -5.42
CA ALA A 343 -15.64 13.05 -6.76
C ALA A 343 -14.23 12.50 -6.96
N GLY A 344 -14.09 11.51 -7.82
CA GLY A 344 -12.80 10.94 -8.13
C GLY A 344 -12.79 10.15 -9.42
N ALA A 345 -11.59 9.88 -9.91
CA ALA A 345 -11.36 9.03 -11.07
C ALA A 345 -10.09 8.23 -10.88
N ASN A 346 -10.11 6.98 -11.34
CA ASN A 346 -8.95 6.10 -11.48
C ASN A 346 -8.96 5.63 -12.92
N ILE A 347 -8.09 6.17 -13.75
CA ILE A 347 -8.00 5.87 -15.18
C ILE A 347 -6.74 5.06 -15.39
N ASN A 348 -6.87 3.82 -15.86
CA ASN A 348 -5.76 2.94 -16.18
C ASN A 348 -5.89 2.44 -17.62
N LEU A 349 -5.01 2.92 -18.48
CA LEU A 349 -5.02 2.66 -19.91
C LEU A 349 -3.62 2.27 -20.39
N ALA A 350 -3.56 1.35 -21.34
CA ALA A 350 -2.34 1.00 -22.05
C ALA A 350 -2.62 0.82 -23.55
N THR A 351 -1.62 0.99 -24.41
CA THR A 351 -1.76 0.71 -25.84
C THR A 351 -1.87 -0.80 -26.10
N SER A 352 -1.13 -1.62 -25.34
CA SER A 352 -1.23 -3.07 -25.40
C SER A 352 -0.70 -3.75 -24.13
N ALA A 353 -1.14 -5.00 -23.92
CA ALA A 353 -0.57 -5.86 -22.88
C ALA A 353 0.89 -6.23 -23.14
N ASP A 354 1.29 -6.34 -24.42
CA ASP A 354 2.66 -6.63 -24.83
C ASP A 354 3.59 -5.49 -24.37
N TYR A 355 3.21 -4.24 -24.58
CA TYR A 355 3.99 -3.08 -24.12
C TYR A 355 4.18 -3.06 -22.61
N MET A 356 3.10 -3.32 -21.85
CA MET A 356 3.20 -3.39 -20.39
C MET A 356 4.16 -4.48 -19.92
N ARG A 357 4.20 -5.62 -20.61
CA ARG A 357 5.16 -6.69 -20.36
C ARG A 357 6.58 -6.28 -20.70
N ASP A 358 6.77 -5.76 -21.92
CA ASP A 358 8.08 -5.56 -22.53
C ASP A 358 8.84 -4.42 -21.84
N TYR A 359 8.12 -3.40 -21.35
CA TYR A 359 8.68 -2.30 -20.55
C TYR A 359 8.49 -2.44 -19.03
N ARG A 360 8.07 -3.62 -18.56
CA ARG A 360 7.85 -3.93 -17.12
C ARG A 360 6.95 -2.90 -16.41
N VAL A 361 5.92 -2.42 -17.09
CA VAL A 361 4.98 -1.44 -16.51
C VAL A 361 4.21 -2.08 -15.37
N GLN A 362 4.14 -1.38 -14.24
CA GLN A 362 3.40 -1.83 -13.06
C GLN A 362 1.94 -2.13 -13.43
N GLY A 363 1.40 -3.22 -12.89
CA GLY A 363 0.06 -3.73 -13.23
C GLY A 363 0.07 -4.86 -14.25
N TYR A 364 1.17 -5.06 -15.00
CA TYR A 364 1.28 -6.24 -15.86
C TYR A 364 1.26 -7.53 -15.02
N GLY A 365 0.35 -8.44 -15.37
CA GLY A 365 0.09 -9.67 -14.63
C GLY A 365 -1.27 -9.69 -13.94
N SER A 366 -1.99 -8.56 -13.86
CA SER A 366 -3.43 -8.58 -13.64
C SER A 366 -4.16 -9.02 -14.91
N ASP A 367 -5.39 -9.53 -14.77
CA ASP A 367 -6.23 -9.91 -15.91
C ASP A 367 -6.73 -8.70 -16.70
N THR A 368 -7.04 -7.61 -15.99
CA THR A 368 -7.54 -6.35 -16.55
C THR A 368 -6.89 -5.12 -15.91
N LEU A 369 -6.88 -4.01 -16.66
CA LEU A 369 -6.76 -2.66 -16.14
C LEU A 369 -8.16 -2.09 -15.89
N ASN A 370 -8.41 -1.69 -14.66
CA ASN A 370 -9.73 -1.21 -14.24
C ASN A 370 -9.71 0.31 -14.19
N SER A 371 -10.64 0.94 -14.88
CA SER A 371 -10.86 2.37 -14.87
C SER A 371 -12.24 2.71 -14.31
N ASN A 372 -12.34 3.73 -13.48
CA ASN A 372 -13.63 4.27 -13.05
C ASN A 372 -13.60 5.78 -12.83
N ALA A 373 -14.78 6.39 -12.90
CA ALA A 373 -15.02 7.77 -12.50
C ALA A 373 -16.31 7.80 -11.67
N TYR A 374 -16.30 8.54 -10.56
CA TYR A 374 -17.39 8.51 -9.59
C TYR A 374 -17.62 9.85 -8.92
N ILE A 375 -18.87 10.05 -8.49
CA ILE A 375 -19.28 11.04 -7.50
C ILE A 375 -20.03 10.31 -6.39
N GLU A 376 -19.70 10.60 -5.14
CA GLU A 376 -20.33 9.97 -3.98
C GLU A 376 -20.60 10.96 -2.85
N GLY A 377 -21.68 10.72 -2.13
CA GLY A 377 -22.24 11.55 -1.09
C GLY A 377 -22.46 10.77 0.20
N PHE A 378 -22.21 11.42 1.33
CA PHE A 378 -22.31 10.87 2.69
C PHE A 378 -23.29 11.70 3.52
N GLY A 379 -24.27 11.04 4.12
CA GLY A 379 -25.19 11.63 5.09
C GLY A 379 -25.31 10.77 6.35
N THR A 380 -26.16 11.18 7.28
CA THR A 380 -26.38 10.41 8.51
C THR A 380 -27.13 9.13 8.18
N GLY A 381 -26.43 8.00 8.21
CA GLY A 381 -26.99 6.71 7.82
C GLY A 381 -27.29 6.57 6.33
N SER A 382 -26.87 7.51 5.47
CA SER A 382 -27.08 7.45 4.02
C SER A 382 -25.77 7.54 3.24
N TYR A 383 -25.72 6.80 2.13
CA TYR A 383 -24.62 6.80 1.17
C TYR A 383 -25.21 6.77 -0.23
N SER A 384 -24.69 7.62 -1.12
CA SER A 384 -25.10 7.67 -2.52
C SER A 384 -23.88 7.72 -3.40
N ARG A 385 -23.88 7.00 -4.53
CA ARG A 385 -22.78 7.00 -5.50
C ARG A 385 -23.30 6.83 -6.90
N ILE A 386 -22.80 7.64 -7.83
CA ILE A 386 -22.94 7.43 -9.27
C ILE A 386 -21.54 7.22 -9.82
N ASP A 387 -21.31 6.12 -10.52
CA ASP A 387 -20.04 5.81 -11.14
C ASP A 387 -20.17 5.18 -12.53
N GLY A 388 -19.09 5.27 -13.30
CA GLY A 388 -18.91 4.55 -14.55
C GLY A 388 -17.64 3.72 -14.49
N GLN A 389 -17.69 2.49 -14.97
CA GLN A 389 -16.58 1.53 -14.94
C GLN A 389 -16.24 1.03 -16.34
N TYR A 390 -14.94 0.94 -16.62
CA TYR A 390 -14.36 0.48 -17.87
C TYR A 390 -13.21 -0.48 -17.56
N TYR A 391 -13.10 -1.54 -18.35
CA TYR A 391 -12.08 -2.58 -18.19
C TYR A 391 -11.33 -2.78 -19.50
N GLN A 392 -10.01 -2.89 -19.40
CA GLN A 392 -9.14 -3.25 -20.52
C GLN A 392 -8.42 -4.56 -20.20
N GLY A 393 -8.54 -5.57 -21.06
CA GLY A 393 -7.88 -6.86 -20.90
C GLY A 393 -6.37 -6.77 -21.08
N LEU A 394 -5.63 -7.49 -20.22
CA LEU A 394 -4.17 -7.64 -20.30
C LEU A 394 -3.73 -9.07 -20.69
N ASN A 395 -4.67 -10.00 -20.82
CA ASN A 395 -4.39 -11.36 -21.23
C ASN A 395 -4.90 -11.63 -22.64
N LYS A 396 -4.02 -11.42 -23.62
CA LYS A 396 -4.33 -11.63 -25.04
C LYS A 396 -4.72 -13.10 -25.28
N GLY A 397 -5.81 -13.35 -25.99
CA GLY A 397 -6.27 -14.69 -26.34
C GLY A 397 -7.09 -15.42 -25.27
N VAL A 398 -7.25 -14.86 -24.06
CA VAL A 398 -8.25 -15.32 -23.09
C VAL A 398 -9.30 -14.25 -22.85
N ILE A 399 -8.89 -12.98 -22.78
CA ILE A 399 -9.76 -11.84 -22.53
C ILE A 399 -9.68 -10.89 -23.72
N HIS A 400 -10.79 -10.66 -24.39
CA HIS A 400 -10.90 -9.64 -25.44
C HIS A 400 -11.62 -8.41 -24.91
N ASN A 401 -11.13 -7.21 -25.27
CA ASN A 401 -11.76 -5.96 -24.85
C ASN A 401 -13.22 -5.83 -25.31
N THR A 402 -13.58 -6.47 -26.42
CA THR A 402 -14.96 -6.52 -26.95
C THR A 402 -15.92 -7.28 -26.04
N ASP A 403 -15.39 -8.19 -25.22
CA ASP A 403 -16.16 -9.08 -24.35
C ASP A 403 -16.34 -8.46 -22.95
N LEU A 404 -15.52 -7.46 -22.62
CA LEU A 404 -15.55 -6.79 -21.32
C LEU A 404 -16.69 -5.76 -21.23
N PRO A 405 -17.36 -5.66 -20.07
CA PRO A 405 -18.48 -4.74 -19.89
C PRO A 405 -18.02 -3.29 -19.72
N TRP A 406 -18.86 -2.38 -20.19
CA TRP A 406 -18.92 -1.00 -19.75
C TRP A 406 -20.12 -0.88 -18.82
N ALA A 407 -19.88 -0.57 -17.54
CA ALA A 407 -20.95 -0.37 -16.56
C ALA A 407 -21.11 1.14 -16.31
N LEU A 408 -22.01 1.78 -17.07
CA LEU A 408 -22.33 3.21 -16.88
C LEU A 408 -23.72 3.59 -17.44
N PRO A 409 -24.50 4.41 -16.72
CA PRO A 409 -24.27 4.79 -15.32
C PRO A 409 -24.52 3.60 -14.38
N ARG A 410 -23.78 3.55 -13.28
CA ARG A 410 -24.06 2.69 -12.12
C ARG A 410 -24.40 3.59 -10.95
N TYR A 411 -25.57 3.41 -10.37
CA TYR A 411 -26.05 4.13 -9.20
C TYR A 411 -26.12 3.18 -8.01
N THR A 412 -25.60 3.60 -6.88
CA THR A 412 -25.71 2.87 -5.62
C THR A 412 -26.24 3.81 -4.54
N TYR A 413 -27.28 3.38 -3.83
CA TYR A 413 -27.76 4.09 -2.65
C TYR A 413 -27.97 3.10 -1.50
N SER A 414 -27.53 3.49 -0.31
CA SER A 414 -27.70 2.73 0.92
C SER A 414 -28.18 3.66 2.02
N PHE A 415 -29.19 3.23 2.75
CA PHE A 415 -29.75 3.95 3.89
C PHE A 415 -30.00 3.00 5.05
N VAL A 416 -29.64 3.41 6.25
CA VAL A 416 -29.96 2.73 7.51
C VAL A 416 -30.64 3.71 8.44
N GLY A 417 -31.89 3.40 8.78
CA GLY A 417 -32.72 4.19 9.68
C GLY A 417 -32.40 3.98 11.16
N GLN A 418 -33.02 4.81 11.99
CA GLN A 418 -33.07 4.62 13.43
C GLN A 418 -34.06 3.50 13.80
N PRO A 419 -33.96 2.91 15.00
CA PRO A 419 -34.97 1.98 15.49
C PRO A 419 -36.38 2.60 15.47
N ASP A 420 -37.35 1.84 14.98
CA ASP A 420 -38.77 2.18 15.00
C ASP A 420 -39.41 1.91 16.37
N ALA A 421 -40.72 2.13 16.48
CA ALA A 421 -41.47 1.88 17.71
C ALA A 421 -41.51 0.39 18.13
N LEU A 422 -41.24 -0.53 17.21
CA LEU A 422 -41.15 -1.97 17.47
C LEU A 422 -39.71 -2.41 17.83
N GLY A 423 -38.75 -1.47 17.78
CA GLY A 423 -37.33 -1.69 18.04
C GLY A 423 -36.57 -2.29 16.86
N GLY A 424 -37.17 -2.33 15.66
CA GLY A 424 -36.53 -2.78 14.43
C GLY A 424 -35.90 -1.63 13.66
N ARG A 425 -34.88 -1.91 12.86
CA ARG A 425 -34.21 -0.92 11.99
C ARG A 425 -34.51 -1.22 10.54
N THR A 426 -35.00 -0.22 9.82
CA THR A 426 -35.20 -0.31 8.36
C THR A 426 -33.92 0.07 7.64
N SER A 427 -33.49 -0.73 6.67
CA SER A 427 -32.47 -0.37 5.70
C SER A 427 -33.01 -0.45 4.27
N VAL A 428 -32.56 0.46 3.42
CA VAL A 428 -32.86 0.46 1.98
C VAL A 428 -31.54 0.42 1.22
N ASN A 429 -31.39 -0.55 0.32
CA ASN A 429 -30.26 -0.62 -0.60
C ASN A 429 -30.77 -0.69 -2.04
N THR A 430 -30.06 -0.06 -2.96
CA THR A 430 -30.31 -0.16 -4.40
C THR A 430 -28.98 -0.08 -5.15
N THR A 431 -28.83 -0.92 -6.16
CA THR A 431 -27.76 -0.85 -7.15
C THR A 431 -28.37 -0.98 -8.54
N ASP A 432 -28.47 0.15 -9.21
CA ASP A 432 -29.00 0.24 -10.56
C ASP A 432 -27.85 0.43 -11.54
N PHE A 433 -27.90 -0.23 -12.69
CA PHE A 433 -26.86 -0.03 -13.70
C PHE A 433 -27.34 -0.25 -15.12
N TYR A 434 -26.55 0.28 -16.05
CA TYR A 434 -26.54 -0.17 -17.43
C TYR A 434 -25.18 -0.80 -17.76
N VAL A 435 -25.19 -2.07 -18.16
CA VAL A 435 -24.04 -2.80 -18.68
C VAL A 435 -24.18 -2.95 -20.19
N TYR A 436 -23.16 -2.52 -20.90
CA TYR A 436 -23.04 -2.66 -22.35
C TYR A 436 -21.75 -3.42 -22.73
N ARG A 437 -21.86 -4.30 -23.71
CA ARG A 437 -20.74 -4.99 -24.36
C ARG A 437 -20.84 -4.84 -25.87
N GLU A 438 -19.69 -4.74 -26.53
CA GLU A 438 -19.64 -4.80 -27.99
C GLU A 438 -20.00 -6.22 -28.47
N ASN A 439 -19.37 -7.23 -27.86
CA ASN A 439 -19.60 -8.65 -28.08
C ASN A 439 -20.11 -9.32 -26.79
N GLY A 440 -21.42 -9.25 -26.55
CA GLY A 440 -22.03 -9.90 -25.40
C GLY A 440 -23.44 -9.42 -25.09
N SER A 441 -23.98 -9.95 -24.01
CA SER A 441 -25.23 -9.51 -23.40
C SER A 441 -25.09 -8.07 -22.90
N ALA A 442 -26.17 -7.30 -23.06
CA ALA A 442 -26.33 -5.98 -22.47
C ALA A 442 -27.53 -6.01 -21.53
N ASP A 443 -27.42 -5.36 -20.38
CA ASP A 443 -28.43 -5.37 -19.34
C ASP A 443 -28.64 -3.97 -18.77
N GLN A 444 -29.89 -3.64 -18.45
CA GLN A 444 -30.21 -2.50 -17.60
C GLN A 444 -31.03 -3.02 -16.44
N ARG A 445 -30.50 -2.83 -15.22
CA ARG A 445 -31.10 -3.33 -14.00
C ARG A 445 -31.51 -2.19 -13.09
N GLY A 446 -32.72 -2.27 -12.56
CA GLY A 446 -33.18 -1.50 -11.41
C GLY A 446 -33.42 -2.44 -10.23
N GLU A 447 -32.82 -2.16 -9.07
CA GLU A 447 -32.88 -2.97 -7.85
C GLU A 447 -33.45 -2.16 -6.70
N LEU A 448 -34.29 -2.80 -5.87
CA LEU A 448 -34.73 -2.28 -4.58
C LEU A 448 -34.69 -3.40 -3.54
N GLN A 449 -33.85 -3.23 -2.54
CA GLN A 449 -33.77 -4.10 -1.37
C GLN A 449 -34.23 -3.35 -0.13
N LEU A 450 -35.26 -3.87 0.52
CA LEU A 450 -35.78 -3.38 1.80
C LEU A 450 -35.51 -4.43 2.86
N ASN A 451 -34.84 -4.04 3.95
CA ASN A 451 -34.68 -4.91 5.12
C ASN A 451 -35.25 -4.23 6.36
N TRP A 452 -35.85 -5.02 7.24
CA TRP A 452 -36.23 -4.63 8.59
C TRP A 452 -35.69 -5.65 9.57
N ASP A 453 -34.74 -5.22 10.40
CA ASP A 453 -34.02 -6.08 11.33
C ASP A 453 -34.39 -5.74 12.78
N ARG A 454 -34.87 -6.73 13.52
CA ARG A 454 -35.20 -6.59 14.94
C ARG A 454 -34.36 -7.54 15.78
N LEU A 455 -33.51 -6.96 16.64
CA LEU A 455 -32.69 -7.69 17.60
C LEU A 455 -33.35 -7.64 18.99
N TRP A 456 -33.53 -8.79 19.63
CA TRP A 456 -33.94 -8.87 21.04
C TRP A 456 -33.20 -9.97 21.79
N ARG A 457 -33.26 -9.93 23.12
CA ARG A 457 -32.61 -10.91 24.00
C ARG A 457 -33.64 -11.61 24.87
N SER A 458 -33.48 -12.92 25.07
CA SER A 458 -34.28 -13.67 26.05
C SER A 458 -33.70 -13.54 27.45
N ARG A 459 -34.49 -13.90 28.46
CA ARG A 459 -34.03 -13.96 29.86
C ARG A 459 -32.91 -14.97 30.09
N GLN A 460 -32.76 -15.94 29.18
CA GLN A 460 -31.73 -16.99 29.23
C GLN A 460 -30.44 -16.58 28.49
N GLY A 461 -30.33 -15.33 28.02
CA GLY A 461 -29.13 -14.81 27.34
C GLY A 461 -29.07 -15.07 25.84
N GLN A 462 -30.08 -15.75 25.26
CA GLN A 462 -30.17 -15.96 23.82
C GLN A 462 -30.41 -14.64 23.10
N GLN A 463 -29.75 -14.43 21.97
CA GLN A 463 -29.92 -13.28 21.10
C GLN A 463 -30.69 -13.72 19.86
N PHE A 464 -31.80 -13.06 19.56
CA PHE A 464 -32.65 -13.36 18.42
C PHE A 464 -32.63 -12.17 17.45
N LEU A 465 -32.46 -12.47 16.17
CA LEU A 465 -32.55 -11.53 15.07
C LEU A 465 -33.66 -11.98 14.12
N LEU A 466 -34.75 -11.20 14.07
CA LEU A 466 -35.80 -11.35 13.06
C LEU A 466 -35.50 -10.37 11.93
N THR A 467 -35.36 -10.90 10.72
CA THR A 467 -35.19 -10.12 9.50
C THR A 467 -36.39 -10.33 8.59
N LEU A 468 -37.02 -9.22 8.21
CA LEU A 468 -37.98 -9.17 7.10
C LEU A 468 -37.28 -8.47 5.94
N ARG A 469 -37.10 -9.18 4.83
CA ARG A 469 -36.36 -8.70 3.67
C ARG A 469 -37.21 -8.83 2.42
N LEU A 470 -37.16 -7.82 1.56
CA LEU A 470 -37.79 -7.83 0.24
C LEU A 470 -36.75 -7.39 -0.78
N ASP A 471 -36.33 -8.32 -1.64
CA ASP A 471 -35.52 -8.02 -2.80
C ASP A 471 -36.43 -7.92 -4.03
N SER A 472 -36.32 -6.85 -4.79
CA SER A 472 -37.09 -6.60 -6.01
C SER A 472 -36.19 -6.08 -7.11
N MET A 473 -36.26 -6.68 -8.30
CA MET A 473 -35.45 -6.27 -9.45
C MET A 473 -36.28 -6.24 -10.72
N VAL A 474 -35.93 -5.31 -11.61
CA VAL A 474 -36.43 -5.24 -12.98
C VAL A 474 -35.24 -5.17 -13.92
N TYR A 475 -35.34 -5.90 -15.02
CA TYR A 475 -34.30 -6.06 -16.03
C TYR A 475 -34.83 -5.69 -17.39
N ARG A 476 -33.95 -5.11 -18.20
CA ARG A 476 -34.14 -4.97 -19.65
C ARG A 476 -32.87 -5.45 -20.35
N ALA A 477 -32.86 -6.74 -20.65
CA ALA A 477 -31.70 -7.40 -21.23
C ALA A 477 -31.83 -7.56 -22.75
N ARG A 478 -30.69 -7.54 -23.45
CA ARG A 478 -30.56 -7.80 -24.89
C ARG A 478 -29.41 -8.76 -25.14
N LYS A 479 -29.52 -9.52 -26.23
CA LYS A 479 -28.48 -10.47 -26.69
C LYS A 479 -28.12 -11.53 -25.63
N LEU A 480 -29.09 -12.00 -24.85
CA LEU A 480 -28.87 -12.99 -23.79
C LEU A 480 -28.32 -14.34 -24.29
N TYR A 481 -28.41 -14.61 -25.59
CA TYR A 481 -27.78 -15.76 -26.26
C TYR A 481 -26.26 -15.63 -26.44
N GLN A 482 -25.68 -14.46 -26.16
CA GLN A 482 -24.24 -14.21 -26.18
C GLN A 482 -23.65 -14.33 -24.77
N GLN A 483 -22.32 -14.29 -24.67
CA GLN A 483 -21.62 -14.27 -23.39
C GLN A 483 -22.07 -13.09 -22.52
N PRO A 484 -22.06 -13.21 -21.19
CA PRO A 484 -21.72 -14.42 -20.41
C PRO A 484 -22.93 -15.38 -20.21
N ASN A 485 -24.12 -15.06 -20.74
CA ASN A 485 -25.37 -15.74 -20.40
C ASN A 485 -25.63 -17.02 -21.23
N TYR A 486 -25.46 -16.95 -22.56
CA TYR A 486 -25.67 -18.05 -23.52
C TYR A 486 -27.08 -18.70 -23.51
N TYR A 487 -28.14 -17.94 -23.23
CA TYR A 487 -29.52 -18.44 -23.21
C TYR A 487 -30.08 -18.76 -24.59
N LYS A 488 -30.94 -19.77 -24.70
CA LYS A 488 -31.41 -20.27 -26.02
C LYS A 488 -32.48 -19.38 -26.66
N THR A 489 -33.25 -18.63 -25.86
CA THR A 489 -34.58 -18.15 -26.28
C THR A 489 -34.72 -16.62 -26.35
N ALA A 490 -33.76 -15.85 -25.82
CA ALA A 490 -33.98 -14.44 -25.52
C ALA A 490 -33.11 -13.47 -26.36
N ARG A 491 -33.68 -12.86 -27.41
CA ARG A 491 -33.02 -11.74 -28.14
C ARG A 491 -33.13 -10.42 -27.38
N THR A 492 -34.29 -10.11 -26.81
CA THR A 492 -34.54 -8.95 -25.95
C THR A 492 -35.67 -9.29 -25.00
N VAL A 493 -35.49 -9.06 -23.71
CA VAL A 493 -36.45 -9.45 -22.66
C VAL A 493 -36.56 -8.31 -21.65
N VAL A 494 -37.79 -8.09 -21.18
CA VAL A 494 -38.06 -7.32 -19.96
C VAL A 494 -38.59 -8.33 -18.94
N SER A 495 -37.92 -8.43 -17.81
CA SER A 495 -38.25 -9.38 -16.75
C SER A 495 -38.09 -8.72 -15.38
N GLY A 496 -38.61 -9.35 -14.35
CA GLY A 496 -38.42 -8.91 -12.98
C GLY A 496 -38.53 -10.09 -12.03
N GLN A 497 -37.92 -9.93 -10.85
CA GLN A 497 -38.00 -10.90 -9.76
C GLN A 497 -38.30 -10.18 -8.46
N VAL A 498 -39.09 -10.81 -7.60
CA VAL A 498 -39.42 -10.30 -6.27
C VAL A 498 -39.31 -11.47 -5.30
N LEU A 499 -38.46 -11.33 -4.28
CA LEU A 499 -38.22 -12.35 -3.28
C LEU A 499 -38.47 -11.79 -1.87
N PRO A 500 -39.65 -12.04 -1.28
CA PRO A 500 -39.86 -11.82 0.14
C PRO A 500 -39.17 -12.92 0.93
N THR A 501 -38.35 -12.52 1.91
CA THR A 501 -37.59 -13.42 2.79
C THR A 501 -37.89 -13.09 4.24
N ILE A 502 -38.22 -14.12 5.02
CA ILE A 502 -38.34 -14.04 6.48
C ILE A 502 -37.24 -14.91 7.08
N ALA A 503 -36.43 -14.35 7.95
CA ALA A 503 -35.37 -15.09 8.62
C ALA A 503 -35.40 -14.86 10.13
N LEU A 504 -35.20 -15.93 10.89
CA LEU A 504 -35.00 -15.89 12.33
C LEU A 504 -33.65 -16.55 12.65
N LYS A 505 -32.71 -15.76 13.14
CA LYS A 505 -31.40 -16.23 13.62
C LYS A 505 -31.35 -16.16 15.13
N THR A 506 -30.85 -17.22 15.76
CA THR A 506 -30.64 -17.31 17.21
C THR A 506 -29.18 -17.63 17.49
N ASN A 507 -28.58 -16.82 18.35
CA ASN A 507 -27.24 -16.95 18.87
C ASN A 507 -27.34 -17.22 20.37
N TRP A 508 -26.74 -18.31 20.86
CA TRP A 508 -26.80 -18.67 22.28
C TRP A 508 -25.40 -18.70 22.93
N PRO A 509 -24.86 -17.54 23.33
CA PRO A 509 -23.49 -17.46 23.83
C PRO A 509 -23.37 -17.98 25.27
N PHE A 510 -22.58 -19.03 25.48
CA PHE A 510 -22.13 -19.51 26.78
C PHE A 510 -20.73 -18.98 27.05
N VAL A 511 -20.62 -18.04 27.99
CA VAL A 511 -19.35 -17.39 28.33
C VAL A 511 -18.90 -17.84 29.71
N ARG A 512 -17.65 -18.26 29.84
CA ARG A 512 -16.99 -18.46 31.14
C ARG A 512 -15.63 -17.78 31.16
N SER A 513 -15.26 -17.22 32.30
CA SER A 513 -13.90 -16.77 32.56
C SER A 513 -13.05 -17.93 33.07
N PHE A 514 -11.77 -17.96 32.72
CA PHE A 514 -10.78 -18.90 33.25
C PHE A 514 -9.48 -18.15 33.60
N GLU A 515 -8.44 -18.85 34.09
CA GLU A 515 -7.19 -18.23 34.56
C GLU A 515 -7.42 -17.03 35.52
N HIS A 516 -8.20 -17.24 36.57
CA HIS A 516 -8.51 -16.19 37.56
C HIS A 516 -9.09 -14.89 36.94
N GLY A 517 -9.78 -15.00 35.80
CA GLY A 517 -10.40 -13.86 35.12
C GLY A 517 -9.53 -13.23 34.02
N ARG A 518 -8.35 -13.79 33.71
CA ARG A 518 -7.49 -13.31 32.61
C ARG A 518 -7.86 -13.87 31.24
N GLY A 519 -8.61 -14.97 31.21
CA GLY A 519 -9.08 -15.60 29.99
C GLY A 519 -10.60 -15.63 29.87
N THR A 520 -11.11 -15.58 28.64
CA THR A 520 -12.52 -15.73 28.30
C THR A 520 -12.69 -16.89 27.32
N GLN A 521 -13.63 -17.77 27.63
CA GLN A 521 -14.10 -18.81 26.73
C GLN A 521 -15.57 -18.56 26.37
N LEU A 522 -15.86 -18.60 25.08
CA LEU A 522 -17.18 -18.49 24.48
C LEU A 522 -17.45 -19.78 23.68
N ILE A 523 -18.61 -20.37 23.88
CA ILE A 523 -19.19 -21.37 22.98
C ILE A 523 -20.58 -20.87 22.61
N GLU A 524 -20.85 -20.72 21.32
CA GLU A 524 -22.07 -20.15 20.78
C GLU A 524 -22.66 -21.08 19.72
N PRO A 525 -23.67 -21.88 20.08
CA PRO A 525 -24.55 -22.49 19.10
C PRO A 525 -25.33 -21.41 18.35
N ILE A 526 -25.38 -21.54 17.02
CA ILE A 526 -26.07 -20.64 16.11
C ILE A 526 -27.07 -21.48 15.32
N VAL A 527 -28.33 -21.05 15.31
CA VAL A 527 -29.39 -21.65 14.50
C VAL A 527 -30.09 -20.55 13.72
N GLN A 528 -30.32 -20.78 12.43
CA GLN A 528 -31.01 -19.84 11.55
C GLN A 528 -32.06 -20.57 10.74
N ALA A 529 -33.29 -20.08 10.76
CA ALA A 529 -34.35 -20.54 9.87
C ALA A 529 -34.65 -19.42 8.86
N ILE A 530 -34.76 -19.78 7.59
CA ILE A 530 -35.02 -18.84 6.49
C ILE A 530 -36.14 -19.43 5.65
N TYR A 531 -37.16 -18.61 5.40
CA TYR A 531 -38.26 -18.94 4.52
C TYR A 531 -38.35 -17.86 3.43
N ALA A 532 -38.24 -18.32 2.19
CA ALA A 532 -38.51 -17.53 1.01
C ALA A 532 -39.21 -18.44 -0.03
N PRO A 533 -40.01 -17.89 -0.96
CA PRO A 533 -40.48 -18.63 -2.12
C PRO A 533 -39.31 -19.30 -2.84
N ASN A 534 -39.54 -20.50 -3.39
CA ASN A 534 -38.56 -21.15 -4.25
C ASN A 534 -38.34 -20.24 -5.47
N THR A 535 -37.10 -19.78 -5.65
CA THR A 535 -36.77 -18.91 -6.76
C THR A 535 -36.79 -19.68 -8.07
N GLY A 536 -36.49 -20.99 -8.09
CA GLY A 536 -36.59 -21.85 -9.30
C GLY A 536 -35.84 -21.30 -10.52
N MET A 537 -35.01 -20.27 -10.30
CA MET A 537 -34.65 -19.26 -11.29
C MET A 537 -33.22 -19.41 -11.78
N GLY A 538 -32.42 -20.34 -11.22
CA GLY A 538 -31.08 -20.65 -11.72
C GLY A 538 -31.05 -20.92 -13.24
N SER A 539 -32.15 -21.46 -13.78
CA SER A 539 -32.34 -21.80 -15.19
C SER A 539 -33.24 -20.83 -15.98
N ASN A 540 -33.76 -19.75 -15.37
CA ASN A 540 -34.65 -18.85 -16.10
C ASN A 540 -33.84 -18.05 -17.13
N ASP A 541 -33.91 -18.50 -18.38
CA ASP A 541 -33.33 -17.90 -19.59
C ASP A 541 -33.88 -16.46 -19.88
N LEU A 542 -34.72 -15.92 -19.00
CA LEU A 542 -35.29 -14.57 -19.08
C LEU A 542 -34.60 -13.56 -18.13
N ILE A 543 -33.78 -14.00 -17.17
CA ILE A 543 -33.09 -13.13 -16.21
C ILE A 543 -31.58 -13.14 -16.51
N PRO A 544 -30.97 -11.98 -16.86
CA PRO A 544 -29.52 -11.87 -17.08
C PRO A 544 -28.75 -12.22 -15.80
N ASN A 545 -27.55 -12.78 -15.96
CA ASN A 545 -26.58 -12.96 -14.89
C ASN A 545 -25.28 -12.21 -15.23
N GLU A 546 -25.10 -11.04 -14.63
CA GLU A 546 -23.97 -10.13 -14.81
C GLU A 546 -23.05 -10.12 -13.58
N ASP A 547 -23.61 -10.20 -12.37
CA ASP A 547 -22.85 -10.07 -11.11
C ASP A 547 -22.92 -11.29 -10.17
N SER A 548 -23.68 -12.33 -10.54
CA SER A 548 -23.90 -13.53 -9.72
C SER A 548 -23.27 -14.78 -10.34
N MET A 549 -22.05 -14.64 -10.87
CA MET A 549 -21.30 -15.73 -11.49
C MET A 549 -20.48 -16.55 -10.50
N ALA A 550 -20.07 -15.99 -9.37
CA ALA A 550 -19.37 -16.74 -8.34
C ALA A 550 -20.35 -17.22 -7.26
N TYR A 551 -20.24 -18.51 -6.90
CA TYR A 551 -20.99 -19.11 -5.81
C TYR A 551 -20.04 -19.95 -4.95
N GLU A 552 -19.75 -19.48 -3.72
CA GLU A 552 -18.84 -20.15 -2.80
C GLU A 552 -19.52 -20.35 -1.44
N PHE A 553 -19.85 -21.60 -1.12
CA PHE A 553 -20.33 -21.97 0.20
C PHE A 553 -19.14 -22.13 1.15
N THR A 554 -19.00 -21.21 2.09
CA THR A 554 -17.87 -21.11 3.02
C THR A 554 -18.36 -20.70 4.41
N ASP A 555 -17.43 -20.57 5.36
CA ASP A 555 -17.72 -20.09 6.70
C ASP A 555 -18.31 -18.66 6.72
N SER A 556 -18.02 -17.84 5.70
CA SER A 556 -18.54 -16.47 5.59
C SER A 556 -19.96 -16.40 5.00
N THR A 557 -20.35 -17.37 4.17
CA THR A 557 -21.66 -17.42 3.50
C THR A 557 -22.65 -18.38 4.16
N LEU A 558 -22.21 -19.20 5.14
CA LEU A 558 -23.04 -20.16 5.87
C LEU A 558 -24.36 -19.56 6.38
N PHE A 559 -24.30 -18.37 6.98
CA PHE A 559 -25.45 -17.69 7.59
C PHE A 559 -26.00 -16.51 6.76
N SER A 560 -25.61 -16.37 5.49
CA SER A 560 -26.09 -15.27 4.66
C SER A 560 -27.53 -15.50 4.16
N LEU A 561 -28.27 -14.40 3.98
CA LEU A 561 -29.62 -14.44 3.38
C LEU A 561 -29.60 -14.60 1.86
N ASN A 562 -28.54 -14.14 1.21
CA ASN A 562 -28.23 -14.47 -0.17
C ASN A 562 -26.79 -14.97 -0.21
N ARG A 563 -26.55 -16.15 -0.80
CA ARG A 563 -25.21 -16.75 -0.89
C ARG A 563 -24.48 -16.42 -2.19
N TYR A 564 -25.20 -15.87 -3.18
CA TYR A 564 -24.59 -15.28 -4.36
C TYR A 564 -23.86 -13.98 -4.00
N GLN A 565 -22.75 -13.70 -4.69
CA GLN A 565 -21.99 -12.45 -4.53
C GLN A 565 -22.78 -11.22 -5.03
N GLY A 566 -23.65 -11.43 -6.01
CA GLY A 566 -24.50 -10.40 -6.60
C GLY A 566 -25.98 -10.63 -6.31
N THR A 567 -26.84 -9.99 -7.10
CA THR A 567 -28.29 -9.98 -6.91
C THR A 567 -29.06 -10.45 -8.15
N ASP A 568 -28.38 -10.77 -9.25
CA ASP A 568 -29.01 -11.39 -10.41
C ASP A 568 -29.57 -12.78 -10.10
N ARG A 569 -28.91 -13.50 -9.18
CA ARG A 569 -29.41 -14.76 -8.62
C ARG A 569 -29.68 -14.60 -7.13
N LEU A 570 -30.83 -15.11 -6.70
CA LEU A 570 -31.29 -15.06 -5.32
C LEU A 570 -31.49 -16.47 -4.77
N ASP A 571 -30.89 -16.71 -3.60
CA ASP A 571 -31.02 -17.96 -2.85
C ASP A 571 -32.38 -17.98 -2.12
N GLY A 572 -33.37 -18.62 -2.75
CA GLY A 572 -34.73 -18.76 -2.22
C GLY A 572 -34.99 -20.11 -1.53
N GLY A 573 -36.25 -20.36 -1.23
CA GLY A 573 -36.70 -21.62 -0.61
C GLY A 573 -36.61 -21.66 0.92
N LEU A 574 -37.10 -22.76 1.49
CA LEU A 574 -37.03 -23.04 2.91
C LEU A 574 -35.67 -23.67 3.25
N ARG A 575 -34.94 -23.06 4.18
CA ARG A 575 -33.65 -23.56 4.65
C ARG A 575 -33.40 -23.31 6.14
N GLY A 576 -32.62 -24.19 6.73
CA GLY A 576 -32.15 -24.10 8.11
C GLY A 576 -30.63 -24.23 8.18
N ASN A 577 -29.95 -23.30 8.84
CA ASN A 577 -28.51 -23.35 9.04
C ASN A 577 -28.22 -23.59 10.51
N ILE A 578 -27.26 -24.47 10.79
CA ILE A 578 -26.76 -24.73 12.14
C ILE A 578 -25.26 -24.54 12.16
N GLY A 579 -24.73 -24.05 13.27
CA GLY A 579 -23.30 -24.04 13.49
C GLY A 579 -22.94 -23.82 14.95
N VAL A 580 -21.68 -24.06 15.26
CA VAL A 580 -21.11 -23.79 16.57
C VAL A 580 -19.89 -22.91 16.35
N HIS A 581 -19.92 -21.73 16.96
CA HIS A 581 -18.77 -20.84 17.08
C HIS A 581 -18.16 -21.04 18.47
N ALA A 582 -16.84 -21.22 18.53
CA ALA A 582 -16.13 -21.33 19.79
C ALA A 582 -14.91 -20.43 19.77
N ASN A 583 -14.73 -19.64 20.82
CA ASN A 583 -13.67 -18.68 20.93
C ASN A 583 -13.02 -18.76 22.32
N TRP A 584 -11.70 -18.83 22.36
CA TRP A 584 -10.90 -18.74 23.58
C TRP A 584 -9.89 -17.63 23.41
N THR A 585 -9.86 -16.70 24.37
CA THR A 585 -8.90 -15.60 24.41
C THR A 585 -8.30 -15.47 25.80
N TRP A 586 -6.98 -15.35 25.91
CA TRP A 586 -6.29 -15.12 27.18
C TRP A 586 -4.93 -14.50 26.92
N ASP A 587 -4.54 -13.46 27.65
CA ASP A 587 -3.18 -12.86 27.58
C ASP A 587 -2.63 -12.61 26.15
N GLY A 588 -3.49 -12.26 25.19
CA GLY A 588 -3.11 -12.03 23.78
C GLY A 588 -3.12 -13.27 22.88
N HIS A 589 -3.43 -14.44 23.43
CA HIS A 589 -3.63 -15.69 22.71
C HIS A 589 -5.08 -15.83 22.24
N GLU A 590 -5.28 -16.44 21.07
CA GLU A 590 -6.60 -16.61 20.43
C GLU A 590 -6.75 -18.02 19.83
N VAL A 591 -7.87 -18.67 20.11
CA VAL A 591 -8.35 -19.87 19.39
C VAL A 591 -9.78 -19.58 18.98
N ASP A 592 -10.05 -19.51 17.69
CA ASP A 592 -11.35 -19.19 17.11
C ASP A 592 -11.75 -20.27 16.10
N LEU A 593 -12.82 -20.99 16.40
CA LEU A 593 -13.31 -22.13 15.65
C LEU A 593 -14.75 -21.87 15.22
N LEU A 594 -15.09 -22.24 13.99
CA LEU A 594 -16.46 -22.28 13.49
C LEU A 594 -16.65 -23.57 12.72
N ALA A 595 -17.75 -24.28 12.97
CA ALA A 595 -18.18 -25.38 12.13
C ALA A 595 -19.70 -25.31 11.95
N GLY A 596 -20.19 -25.64 10.76
CA GLY A 596 -21.62 -25.62 10.51
C GLY A 596 -22.02 -26.23 9.18
N GLU A 597 -23.33 -26.32 9.02
CA GLU A 597 -24.00 -27.02 7.92
C GLU A 597 -25.33 -26.33 7.64
N SER A 598 -25.76 -26.38 6.39
CA SER A 598 -27.02 -25.83 5.89
C SER A 598 -27.90 -26.97 5.37
N PHE A 599 -29.16 -26.97 5.76
CA PHE A 599 -30.18 -27.87 5.26
C PHE A 599 -31.17 -27.09 4.40
N GLN A 600 -31.43 -27.57 3.20
CA GLN A 600 -32.34 -26.92 2.24
C GLN A 600 -33.42 -27.91 1.78
N GLU A 601 -34.66 -27.44 1.75
CA GLU A 601 -35.78 -28.26 1.28
C GLU A 601 -35.72 -28.45 -0.23
N HIS A 602 -35.47 -27.38 -0.99
CA HIS A 602 -35.42 -27.41 -2.44
C HIS A 602 -33.98 -27.31 -2.94
N ILE A 603 -33.58 -28.23 -3.83
CA ILE A 603 -32.28 -28.21 -4.49
C ILE A 603 -32.45 -27.59 -5.88
N GLU A 604 -31.68 -26.54 -6.15
CA GLU A 604 -31.64 -25.92 -7.48
C GLU A 604 -30.71 -26.71 -8.41
N HIS A 605 -31.20 -27.04 -9.60
CA HIS A 605 -30.48 -27.91 -10.55
C HIS A 605 -29.35 -27.20 -11.33
N ASP A 606 -29.32 -25.86 -11.32
CA ASP A 606 -28.39 -25.03 -12.11
C ASP A 606 -27.23 -24.45 -11.27
N ARG A 607 -26.94 -25.05 -10.12
CA ARG A 607 -25.82 -24.62 -9.27
C ARG A 607 -24.48 -24.99 -9.90
N LEU A 608 -23.46 -24.19 -9.59
CA LEU A 608 -22.09 -24.54 -9.97
C LEU A 608 -21.75 -25.93 -9.41
N PRO A 609 -21.21 -26.84 -10.24
CA PRO A 609 -20.69 -28.11 -9.75
C PRO A 609 -19.68 -27.87 -8.63
N TYR A 610 -19.66 -28.74 -7.61
CA TYR A 610 -18.81 -28.56 -6.42
C TYR A 610 -19.07 -27.24 -5.65
N SER A 611 -20.30 -26.71 -5.69
CA SER A 611 -20.71 -25.56 -4.85
C SER A 611 -20.91 -25.93 -3.39
N GLY A 612 -21.04 -27.24 -3.08
CA GLY A 612 -21.28 -27.75 -1.73
C GLY A 612 -22.72 -27.60 -1.25
N LEU A 613 -23.66 -27.39 -2.18
CA LEU A 613 -25.10 -27.28 -1.91
C LEU A 613 -25.95 -27.95 -2.99
N ASP A 614 -25.40 -28.98 -3.60
CA ASP A 614 -26.03 -29.84 -4.61
C ASP A 614 -26.95 -30.90 -3.99
N HIS A 615 -26.97 -31.00 -2.66
CA HIS A 615 -27.79 -31.93 -1.90
C HIS A 615 -28.69 -31.21 -0.88
N HIS A 616 -29.57 -31.95 -0.20
CA HIS A 616 -30.44 -31.39 0.84
C HIS A 616 -29.66 -30.96 2.08
N ALA A 617 -28.62 -31.71 2.45
CA ALA A 617 -27.61 -31.27 3.39
C ALA A 617 -26.43 -30.69 2.60
N SER A 618 -25.93 -29.53 3.02
CA SER A 618 -24.75 -28.93 2.43
C SER A 618 -23.50 -29.74 2.76
N ASP A 619 -22.40 -29.40 2.10
CA ASP A 619 -21.10 -29.73 2.65
C ASP A 619 -20.96 -29.13 4.06
N ILE A 620 -20.22 -29.79 4.94
CA ILE A 620 -19.85 -29.24 6.24
C ILE A 620 -18.74 -28.22 6.02
N VAL A 621 -18.96 -26.99 6.45
CA VAL A 621 -17.95 -25.92 6.43
C VAL A 621 -17.33 -25.76 7.80
N ALA A 622 -16.01 -25.58 7.85
CA ALA A 622 -15.31 -25.30 9.08
C ALA A 622 -14.16 -24.32 8.89
N ARG A 623 -13.91 -23.50 9.90
CA ARG A 623 -12.78 -22.58 10.03
C ARG A 623 -12.10 -22.78 11.38
N ALA A 624 -10.79 -22.71 11.39
CA ALA A 624 -9.96 -22.68 12.59
C ALA A 624 -8.90 -21.60 12.47
N ARG A 625 -8.84 -20.68 13.44
CA ARG A 625 -7.78 -19.70 13.62
C ARG A 625 -7.16 -19.90 15.00
N VAL A 626 -5.87 -20.16 15.05
CA VAL A 626 -5.15 -20.57 16.25
C VAL A 626 -3.87 -19.76 16.34
N SER A 627 -3.84 -18.78 17.24
CA SER A 627 -2.67 -17.96 17.56
C SER A 627 -2.40 -18.06 19.07
N PRO A 628 -1.78 -19.15 19.53
CA PRO A 628 -1.57 -19.43 20.94
C PRO A 628 -0.37 -18.67 21.52
N ASN A 629 0.38 -17.87 20.73
CA ASN A 629 1.45 -16.95 21.12
C ASN A 629 1.99 -16.19 19.89
N GLU A 630 2.95 -15.27 20.10
CA GLU A 630 3.61 -14.52 19.02
C GLU A 630 4.49 -15.38 18.09
N TYR A 631 4.77 -16.63 18.48
CA TYR A 631 5.64 -17.55 17.74
C TYR A 631 4.89 -18.49 16.81
N PHE A 632 3.58 -18.64 16.94
CA PHE A 632 2.78 -19.56 16.12
C PHE A 632 1.43 -18.94 15.74
N ASP A 633 1.11 -19.01 14.45
CA ASP A 633 -0.18 -18.67 13.89
C ASP A 633 -0.58 -19.76 12.89
N PHE A 634 -1.84 -20.18 12.96
CA PHE A 634 -2.43 -21.17 12.06
C PHE A 634 -3.83 -20.74 11.69
N ASN A 635 -4.13 -20.78 10.40
CA ASN A 635 -5.46 -20.51 9.86
C ASN A 635 -5.81 -21.60 8.86
N ALA A 636 -6.96 -22.23 9.01
CA ALA A 636 -7.43 -23.23 8.07
C ALA A 636 -8.94 -23.11 7.84
N ARG A 637 -9.38 -23.37 6.61
CA ARG A 637 -10.78 -23.55 6.27
C ARG A 637 -10.93 -24.82 5.45
N MET A 638 -12.08 -25.46 5.59
CA MET A 638 -12.38 -26.68 4.86
C MET A 638 -13.86 -26.79 4.54
N ARG A 639 -14.15 -27.55 3.49
CA ARG A 639 -15.48 -27.98 3.11
C ARG A 639 -15.47 -29.47 2.83
N LEU A 640 -16.28 -30.22 3.57
CA LEU A 640 -16.36 -31.68 3.53
C LEU A 640 -17.74 -32.10 3.06
N ASP A 641 -17.81 -32.89 1.99
CA ASP A 641 -19.05 -33.51 1.55
C ASP A 641 -19.44 -34.65 2.50
N PRO A 642 -20.58 -34.55 3.22
CA PRO A 642 -21.01 -35.57 4.17
C PRO A 642 -21.44 -36.88 3.50
N TYR A 643 -21.79 -36.86 2.20
CA TYR A 643 -22.24 -38.02 1.45
C TYR A 643 -21.08 -38.84 0.91
N THR A 644 -20.02 -38.18 0.42
CA THR A 644 -18.83 -38.87 -0.14
C THR A 644 -17.65 -38.97 0.82
N GLY A 645 -17.65 -38.20 1.91
CA GLY A 645 -16.53 -38.10 2.84
C GLY A 645 -15.29 -37.42 2.25
N LYS A 646 -15.41 -36.76 1.09
CA LYS A 646 -14.30 -36.09 0.40
C LYS A 646 -14.29 -34.60 0.70
N PHE A 647 -13.09 -34.03 0.77
CA PHE A 647 -12.92 -32.58 0.81
C PHE A 647 -13.23 -31.97 -0.57
N ASN A 648 -14.12 -30.99 -0.59
CA ASN A 648 -14.48 -30.20 -1.78
C ASN A 648 -13.82 -28.83 -1.78
N PHE A 649 -13.19 -28.44 -0.67
CA PHE A 649 -12.32 -27.27 -0.55
C PHE A 649 -11.46 -27.45 0.71
N GLY A 650 -10.22 -26.99 0.67
CA GLY A 650 -9.39 -26.91 1.87
C GLY A 650 -8.23 -25.94 1.66
N ASP A 651 -8.11 -24.97 2.54
CA ASP A 651 -6.93 -24.11 2.62
C ASP A 651 -6.38 -24.09 4.05
N ALA A 652 -5.07 -24.04 4.16
CA ALA A 652 -4.39 -23.94 5.44
C ALA A 652 -3.13 -23.09 5.28
N LEU A 653 -2.89 -22.21 6.23
CA LEU A 653 -1.72 -21.37 6.35
C LEU A 653 -1.18 -21.51 7.76
N PHE A 654 0.13 -21.60 7.90
CA PHE A 654 0.78 -21.52 9.19
C PHE A 654 2.01 -20.61 9.12
N SER A 655 2.31 -19.98 10.25
CA SER A 655 3.50 -19.20 10.46
C SER A 655 4.07 -19.56 11.83
N ALA A 656 5.31 -20.03 11.87
CA ALA A 656 5.98 -20.45 13.09
C ALA A 656 7.38 -19.85 13.17
N GLY A 657 7.78 -19.28 14.30
CA GLY A 657 9.15 -18.85 14.54
C GLY A 657 9.29 -17.69 15.52
N VAL A 658 10.54 -17.30 15.76
CA VAL A 658 10.96 -16.24 16.69
C VAL A 658 11.14 -14.91 15.95
N PRO A 659 11.30 -13.76 16.63
CA PRO A 659 11.40 -12.45 15.98
C PRO A 659 12.44 -12.35 14.85
N HIS A 660 13.55 -13.09 14.95
CA HIS A 660 14.65 -13.09 13.96
C HIS A 660 14.58 -14.21 12.92
N PHE A 661 13.66 -15.16 13.06
CA PHE A 661 13.53 -16.29 12.14
C PHE A 661 12.11 -16.85 12.14
N ARG A 662 11.45 -16.82 10.99
CA ARG A 662 10.06 -17.23 10.81
C ARG A 662 9.91 -18.11 9.58
N ILE A 663 9.31 -19.28 9.77
CA ILE A 663 8.89 -20.19 8.71
C ILE A 663 7.41 -19.96 8.45
N ARG A 664 7.03 -19.98 7.17
CA ARG A 664 5.64 -19.92 6.73
C ARG A 664 5.36 -21.09 5.81
N GLY A 665 4.17 -21.66 5.89
CA GLY A 665 3.73 -22.70 4.97
C GLY A 665 2.26 -22.60 4.67
N GLY A 666 1.86 -23.16 3.54
CA GLY A 666 0.50 -23.12 3.08
C GLY A 666 0.12 -24.32 2.23
N TYR A 667 -1.16 -24.62 2.20
CA TYR A 667 -1.77 -25.66 1.40
C TYR A 667 -3.10 -25.15 0.85
N VAL A 668 -3.39 -25.44 -0.41
CA VAL A 668 -4.70 -25.17 -1.01
C VAL A 668 -5.12 -26.35 -1.88
N TYR A 669 -6.38 -26.74 -1.73
CA TYR A 669 -7.01 -27.79 -2.50
C TYR A 669 -8.42 -27.38 -2.94
N GLU A 670 -8.63 -27.43 -4.25
CA GLU A 670 -9.93 -27.25 -4.90
C GLU A 670 -10.07 -28.26 -6.05
N PRO A 671 -11.19 -28.98 -6.17
CA PRO A 671 -11.40 -29.96 -7.24
C PRO A 671 -11.62 -29.32 -8.61
N VAL A 672 -12.01 -28.04 -8.65
CA VAL A 672 -12.34 -27.28 -9.86
C VAL A 672 -11.72 -25.88 -9.79
N THR A 673 -11.62 -25.20 -10.93
CA THR A 673 -11.22 -23.80 -11.04
C THR A 673 -12.42 -22.96 -11.50
N PRO A 674 -13.23 -22.39 -10.57
CA PRO A 674 -14.50 -21.74 -10.89
C PRO A 674 -14.41 -20.62 -11.93
N TYR A 675 -13.27 -19.93 -11.97
CA TYR A 675 -12.97 -18.85 -12.93
C TYR A 675 -13.25 -19.24 -14.39
N TYR A 676 -12.97 -20.48 -14.77
CA TYR A 676 -13.12 -20.92 -16.17
C TYR A 676 -14.53 -21.40 -16.53
N TYR A 677 -15.45 -21.52 -15.57
CA TYR A 677 -16.79 -22.08 -15.85
C TYR A 677 -17.54 -21.25 -16.91
N PHE A 678 -17.52 -19.92 -16.80
CA PHE A 678 -18.22 -18.99 -17.69
C PHE A 678 -17.38 -18.53 -18.89
N ALA A 679 -16.14 -19.02 -19.05
CA ALA A 679 -15.25 -18.62 -20.13
C ALA A 679 -15.69 -19.15 -21.51
N THR A 680 -16.53 -20.19 -21.53
CA THR A 680 -17.07 -20.82 -22.75
C THR A 680 -18.58 -20.98 -22.61
N ASN A 681 -19.26 -21.40 -23.68
CA ASN A 681 -20.69 -21.70 -23.61
C ASN A 681 -20.97 -22.96 -22.75
N TYR A 682 -21.15 -22.74 -21.44
CA TYR A 682 -21.41 -23.76 -20.43
C TYR A 682 -22.80 -24.41 -20.53
N ARG A 683 -23.71 -23.86 -21.34
CA ARG A 683 -25.07 -24.39 -21.55
C ARG A 683 -25.15 -25.39 -22.71
N SER A 684 -24.23 -25.29 -23.67
CA SER A 684 -24.22 -26.15 -24.87
C SER A 684 -23.20 -27.29 -24.76
N TYR A 685 -22.17 -27.15 -23.93
CA TYR A 685 -21.08 -28.11 -23.79
C TYR A 685 -20.85 -28.47 -22.32
N ASN A 686 -20.24 -29.64 -22.07
CA ASN A 686 -19.70 -29.95 -20.75
C ASN A 686 -18.77 -28.82 -20.29
N PRO A 687 -18.63 -28.58 -18.97
CA PRO A 687 -17.65 -27.62 -18.46
C PRO A 687 -16.30 -27.85 -19.15
N ASN A 688 -15.68 -26.77 -19.64
CA ASN A 688 -14.43 -26.89 -20.37
C ASN A 688 -13.37 -27.58 -19.50
N GLN A 689 -12.36 -28.17 -20.15
CA GLN A 689 -11.34 -28.95 -19.45
C GLN A 689 -10.65 -28.16 -18.34
N LEU A 690 -10.39 -26.86 -18.55
CA LEU A 690 -9.76 -25.98 -17.57
C LEU A 690 -10.56 -25.81 -16.28
N TYR A 691 -11.90 -25.83 -16.35
CA TYR A 691 -12.75 -25.79 -15.15
C TYR A 691 -12.53 -27.02 -14.26
N THR A 692 -12.34 -28.21 -14.85
CA THR A 692 -12.15 -29.46 -14.10
C THR A 692 -10.71 -29.70 -13.63
N VAL A 693 -9.79 -28.78 -13.91
CA VAL A 693 -8.41 -28.89 -13.43
C VAL A 693 -8.39 -28.62 -11.92
N ARG A 694 -8.01 -29.66 -11.17
CA ARG A 694 -7.81 -29.61 -9.72
C ARG A 694 -6.64 -28.68 -9.36
N THR A 695 -6.89 -27.72 -8.48
CA THR A 695 -5.86 -26.98 -7.76
C THR A 695 -5.45 -27.79 -6.53
N ASN A 696 -4.18 -28.20 -6.45
CA ASN A 696 -3.62 -28.87 -5.28
C ASN A 696 -2.18 -28.38 -5.14
N GLU A 697 -1.96 -27.43 -4.26
CA GLU A 697 -0.69 -26.72 -4.19
C GLU A 697 -0.20 -26.59 -2.75
N ILE A 698 1.11 -26.76 -2.58
CA ILE A 698 1.81 -26.54 -1.32
C ILE A 698 2.74 -25.34 -1.50
N SER A 699 2.77 -24.47 -0.50
CA SER A 699 3.70 -23.35 -0.42
C SER A 699 4.50 -23.43 0.89
N GLY A 700 5.73 -22.96 0.84
CA GLY A 700 6.61 -22.93 1.99
C GLY A 700 7.64 -21.83 1.81
N GLY A 701 8.06 -21.23 2.92
CA GLY A 701 9.10 -20.22 2.91
C GLY A 701 9.63 -19.94 4.30
N PHE A 702 10.70 -19.17 4.34
CA PHE A 702 11.32 -18.70 5.56
C PHE A 702 11.76 -17.24 5.38
N SER A 703 11.84 -16.52 6.47
CA SER A 703 12.45 -15.19 6.54
C SER A 703 13.25 -15.09 7.82
N SER A 704 14.46 -14.56 7.73
CA SER A 704 15.36 -14.34 8.85
C SER A 704 15.93 -12.94 8.79
N ASP A 705 15.88 -12.24 9.91
CA ASP A 705 16.48 -10.93 10.09
C ASP A 705 17.47 -11.06 11.24
N TRP A 706 18.77 -11.04 10.94
CA TRP A 706 19.81 -11.18 11.94
C TRP A 706 20.82 -10.03 11.81
N ASP A 707 20.77 -9.12 12.80
CA ASP A 707 21.56 -7.89 12.82
C ASP A 707 21.31 -7.06 11.54
N ASN A 708 22.33 -6.88 10.70
CA ASN A 708 22.24 -6.13 9.46
C ASN A 708 21.88 -7.01 8.25
N TRP A 709 21.70 -8.33 8.42
CA TRP A 709 21.38 -9.26 7.35
C TRP A 709 19.90 -9.61 7.34
N HIS A 710 19.31 -9.62 6.15
CA HIS A 710 18.00 -10.21 5.91
C HIS A 710 18.12 -11.31 4.86
N LEU A 711 17.41 -12.41 5.07
CA LEU A 711 17.41 -13.57 4.20
C LEU A 711 16.00 -14.13 4.14
N SER A 712 15.45 -14.28 2.95
CA SER A 712 14.16 -14.92 2.76
C SER A 712 14.16 -15.87 1.57
N GLY A 713 13.29 -16.87 1.62
CA GLY A 713 13.13 -17.84 0.56
C GLY A 713 11.72 -18.37 0.55
N PHE A 714 11.18 -18.63 -0.63
CA PHE A 714 9.88 -19.24 -0.79
C PHE A 714 9.81 -20.16 -2.01
N ALA A 715 8.96 -21.18 -1.92
CA ALA A 715 8.63 -22.07 -3.00
C ALA A 715 7.13 -22.38 -2.96
N ARG A 716 6.50 -22.42 -4.14
CA ARG A 716 5.13 -22.88 -4.33
C ARG A 716 5.14 -23.96 -5.40
N ARG A 717 4.56 -25.12 -5.10
CA ARG A 717 4.53 -26.27 -5.99
C ARG A 717 3.12 -26.80 -6.14
N SER A 718 2.72 -27.03 -7.39
CA SER A 718 1.48 -27.73 -7.71
C SER A 718 1.73 -29.24 -7.64
N LEU A 719 1.05 -29.90 -6.70
CA LEU A 719 1.03 -31.34 -6.56
C LEU A 719 0.19 -31.99 -7.66
N SER A 720 -0.86 -31.32 -8.14
CA SER A 720 -1.69 -31.82 -9.25
C SER A 720 -0.95 -31.79 -10.59
N ARG A 721 -0.26 -30.69 -10.92
CA ARG A 721 0.54 -30.56 -12.15
C ARG A 721 1.96 -31.14 -12.04
N ARG A 722 2.40 -31.52 -10.83
CA ARG A 722 3.78 -31.99 -10.51
C ARG A 722 4.89 -30.97 -10.78
N GLU A 723 4.54 -29.71 -10.95
CA GLU A 723 5.42 -28.62 -11.36
C GLU A 723 5.52 -27.53 -10.27
N PHE A 724 6.62 -26.78 -10.26
CA PHE A 724 6.69 -25.55 -9.47
C PHE A 724 5.76 -24.50 -10.07
N VAL A 725 5.17 -23.67 -9.22
CA VAL A 725 4.36 -22.50 -9.60
C VAL A 725 5.23 -21.26 -9.51
N SER A 726 5.95 -21.11 -8.40
CA SER A 726 6.93 -20.06 -8.19
C SER A 726 8.03 -20.52 -7.24
N LEU A 727 9.22 -19.95 -7.41
CA LEU A 727 10.37 -20.14 -6.54
C LEU A 727 11.10 -18.81 -6.46
N GLY A 728 11.51 -18.40 -5.27
CA GLY A 728 12.31 -17.20 -5.12
C GLY A 728 12.94 -17.09 -3.76
N GLY A 729 13.74 -16.06 -3.60
CA GLY A 729 14.36 -15.70 -2.35
C GLY A 729 15.17 -14.43 -2.51
N ASP A 730 15.41 -13.79 -1.39
CA ASP A 730 16.23 -12.59 -1.29
C ASP A 730 17.28 -12.79 -0.20
N ILE A 731 18.44 -12.19 -0.43
CA ILE A 731 19.46 -12.01 0.59
C ILE A 731 19.90 -10.56 0.50
N GLY A 732 19.96 -9.91 1.64
CA GLY A 732 20.50 -8.57 1.69
C GLY A 732 21.16 -8.23 2.99
N TYR A 733 21.83 -7.10 2.94
CA TYR A 733 22.60 -6.52 4.02
C TYR A 733 22.30 -5.03 4.06
N THR A 734 21.79 -4.52 5.17
CA THR A 734 21.48 -3.11 5.35
C THR A 734 22.14 -2.62 6.62
N ASN A 735 22.93 -1.56 6.52
CA ASN A 735 23.53 -0.88 7.66
C ASN A 735 23.13 0.61 7.70
N ASP A 736 23.87 1.39 8.49
CA ASP A 736 23.69 2.82 8.69
C ASP A 736 23.87 3.69 7.44
N CYS A 737 24.56 3.20 6.41
CA CYS A 737 24.95 4.01 5.24
C CYS A 737 24.73 3.39 3.86
N PHE A 738 24.55 2.07 3.76
CA PHE A 738 24.17 1.40 2.53
C PHE A 738 23.30 0.17 2.77
N GLY A 739 22.55 -0.23 1.74
CA GLY A 739 21.82 -1.48 1.64
C GLY A 739 22.22 -2.23 0.37
N LEU A 740 22.39 -3.54 0.45
CA LEU A 740 22.57 -4.44 -0.68
C LEU A 740 21.44 -5.46 -0.63
N ASP A 741 20.76 -5.66 -1.74
CA ASP A 741 19.74 -6.68 -1.89
C ASP A 741 19.98 -7.47 -3.17
N PHE A 742 19.95 -8.78 -3.06
CA PHE A 742 19.97 -9.70 -4.18
C PHE A 742 18.73 -10.59 -4.10
N MET A 743 17.85 -10.44 -5.09
CA MET A 743 16.62 -11.24 -5.18
C MET A 743 16.64 -12.10 -6.44
N TYR A 744 16.30 -13.36 -6.26
CA TYR A 744 16.01 -14.32 -7.32
C TYR A 744 14.52 -14.63 -7.32
N LEU A 745 13.88 -14.54 -8.48
CA LEU A 745 12.48 -14.91 -8.66
C LEU A 745 12.29 -15.68 -9.95
N LYS A 746 11.60 -16.81 -9.89
CA LYS A 746 11.16 -17.58 -11.04
C LYS A 746 9.69 -17.94 -10.90
N GLN A 747 8.88 -17.48 -11.86
CA GLN A 747 7.49 -17.86 -11.99
C GLN A 747 7.37 -18.87 -13.14
N TYR A 748 6.74 -20.00 -12.87
CA TYR A 748 6.56 -21.08 -13.84
C TYR A 748 5.21 -21.01 -14.55
N THR A 749 4.31 -20.16 -14.06
CA THR A 749 3.01 -19.91 -14.67
C THR A 749 3.15 -19.14 -15.99
N THR A 750 2.30 -19.47 -16.94
CA THR A 750 2.19 -18.78 -18.23
C THR A 750 1.06 -17.74 -18.17
N ILE A 751 1.30 -16.55 -18.72
CA ILE A 751 0.27 -15.53 -18.96
C ILE A 751 0.20 -15.33 -20.47
N GLY A 752 -0.96 -15.60 -21.08
CA GLY A 752 -1.07 -15.63 -22.54
C GLY A 752 -0.03 -16.55 -23.16
N GLY A 753 0.03 -17.82 -22.73
CA GLY A 753 0.95 -18.84 -23.26
C GLY A 753 2.45 -18.56 -23.08
N GLN A 754 2.84 -17.45 -22.44
CA GLN A 754 4.24 -17.07 -22.21
C GLN A 754 4.61 -17.26 -20.74
N GLN A 755 5.60 -18.12 -20.48
CA GLN A 755 6.16 -18.30 -19.14
C GLN A 755 7.11 -17.14 -18.82
N ARG A 756 7.10 -16.64 -17.58
CA ARG A 756 8.11 -15.68 -17.11
C ARG A 756 9.48 -16.37 -16.93
N ASN A 757 10.56 -15.69 -17.34
CA ASN A 757 11.92 -16.22 -17.11
C ASN A 757 12.35 -16.02 -15.65
N SER A 758 13.40 -16.74 -15.26
CA SER A 758 14.21 -16.42 -14.09
C SER A 758 14.60 -14.95 -14.10
N THR A 759 14.28 -14.23 -13.04
CA THR A 759 14.59 -12.83 -12.84
C THR A 759 15.62 -12.73 -11.72
N PHE A 760 16.73 -12.05 -11.99
CA PHE A 760 17.75 -11.72 -11.01
C PHE A 760 17.74 -10.22 -10.80
N LEU A 761 17.56 -9.81 -9.56
CA LEU A 761 17.42 -8.41 -9.17
C LEU A 761 18.56 -8.11 -8.21
N PHE A 762 19.27 -7.02 -8.48
CA PHE A 762 20.30 -6.49 -7.60
C PHE A 762 19.94 -5.05 -7.30
N THR A 763 19.93 -4.69 -6.02
CA THR A 763 19.64 -3.33 -5.56
C THR A 763 20.74 -2.90 -4.60
N LEU A 764 21.46 -1.83 -4.92
CA LEU A 764 22.36 -1.15 -3.99
C LEU A 764 21.67 0.13 -3.55
N SER A 765 21.49 0.39 -2.27
CA SER A 765 20.97 1.65 -1.76
C SER A 765 22.07 2.38 -1.03
N LEU A 766 22.35 3.63 -1.41
CA LEU A 766 23.27 4.49 -0.69
C LEU A 766 22.44 5.55 0.03
N LYS A 767 22.55 5.63 1.36
CA LYS A 767 21.83 6.62 2.15
C LYS A 767 22.16 8.03 1.66
N THR A 768 21.20 8.94 1.66
CA THR A 768 21.27 10.31 1.08
C THR A 768 21.36 10.41 -0.45
N LEU A 769 21.73 9.33 -1.16
CA LEU A 769 21.86 9.33 -2.62
C LEU A 769 20.73 8.57 -3.34
N GLY A 770 20.11 7.59 -2.68
CA GLY A 770 19.03 6.77 -3.21
C GLY A 770 19.45 5.34 -3.57
N SER A 771 18.60 4.64 -4.32
CA SER A 771 18.76 3.22 -4.65
C SER A 771 19.10 3.00 -6.14
N PHE A 772 20.15 2.24 -6.39
CA PHE A 772 20.63 1.68 -7.64
C PHE A 772 20.00 0.30 -7.88
N GLY A 773 19.72 -0.03 -9.14
CA GLY A 773 19.26 -1.37 -9.52
C GLY A 773 17.74 -1.53 -9.54
N LEU A 774 17.27 -2.76 -9.71
CA LEU A 774 15.84 -3.05 -9.91
C LEU A 774 15.06 -2.93 -8.60
N LYS A 775 13.86 -2.36 -8.66
CA LYS A 775 12.81 -2.49 -7.63
C LYS A 775 11.66 -3.34 -8.14
#